data_AF-A0A9N8Z6X4-F1
#
_entry.id   AF-A0A9N8Z6X4-F1
#
_cell.length_a   1.000
_cell.length_b   1.000
_cell.length_c   1.000
_cell.angle_alpha   90.00
_cell.angle_beta   90.00
_cell.angle_gamma   90.00
#
_symmetry.space_group_name_H-M   'P 1'
#
loop_
_entity.id
_entity.type
_entity.pdbx_description
1 polymer ?
#
loop_
_entity_poly.entity_id
_entity_poly.type
_entity_poly.pdbx_seq_one_letter_code
_entity_poly.pdbx_strand_id
1 'polypeptide(L)'
;MTPYHTTHVKALASTSDEEAGARDDTVLLSSKRSKRRNWMEVAVEWSIDKEKEVEEGVVVGVEIDENSVAGRRHCLLYPHVPRNFSLSRCLSSCSPRTHTCGELGLTHVGSRVVLNGWIQAVRKLSPELVFVPIRDSYGTTQLIYRNGTNDSSISLKKTIDTLSNESVVCVEGMVVARSDDMVDKQTSTGEIEVEMEKLCVLNEAKNLPFYPSEKKLLKEDIRLRNRHIDLRQPVLQQNLRKRSHAGWIIRDFLIQKGFTEVETPILFKHTSEGAREFIVPTQNVGMFYALTQSPQQYKQLLMASGIDRYFQIAKCFRDEGLRADRQPEFTQIDLELSFASANDIKKLVEELIGRIWKQLLHADVDISEGFKTISYKDAMTRYGTDKPDTRYGMKISDITSYFPDAPWNSSNTIECLVIKRGSSFTGGEIKSLQAVAESQSDAGKNENNMVSIKEQQTNYLDFIKVNSDNITSWMAKTYVGKKISNAEEIARRMLGDEDIEAGDLIVLGMRDRFISGGWTPMGRVRSHASSLLQKKGLLSIPQSQYDFLWVDSFPLFTREKESNALRSTHHPFTAPCPKDLELLNSDPEKVHGQHYDLVINGVEVGGGSIRIHSPELQTMVLEKILNLNVEERNAFKHLIDALGHGCPPHGGIALGFDRLMAIICGSSSIRDVIAFPKSSSGSDLLVSSPSTISKSYLAEYGLGLASDDN
;
A
#
# COMPACT_ATOMS: atom_id res chain seq x y z
N MET A 1 18.75 44.83 -14.84
CA MET A 1 18.52 46.29 -14.82
C MET A 1 17.20 46.55 -14.10
N THR A 2 17.30 47.13 -12.91
CA THR A 2 16.53 48.26 -12.31
C THR A 2 15.14 48.70 -12.87
N PRO A 3 14.27 49.33 -12.03
CA PRO A 3 12.95 48.77 -11.69
C PRO A 3 11.81 49.85 -11.53
N TYR A 4 10.93 49.66 -10.52
CA TYR A 4 9.82 50.52 -10.01
C TYR A 4 8.43 50.30 -10.68
N HIS A 5 7.28 50.47 -10.00
CA HIS A 5 7.00 51.20 -8.75
C HIS A 5 6.01 50.50 -7.78
N THR A 6 6.12 50.83 -6.49
CA THR A 6 5.19 50.49 -5.38
C THR A 6 4.33 51.70 -5.01
N THR A 7 3.07 51.50 -4.58
CA THR A 7 2.33 52.52 -3.81
C THR A 7 1.35 51.92 -2.79
N HIS A 8 1.36 52.45 -1.55
CA HIS A 8 0.38 52.18 -0.49
C HIS A 8 -0.81 53.14 -0.55
N VAL A 9 -1.97 52.76 0.00
CA VAL A 9 -2.94 53.70 0.61
C VAL A 9 -3.44 53.14 1.96
N LYS A 10 -3.71 54.04 2.91
CA LYS A 10 -4.14 53.77 4.30
C LYS A 10 -5.66 53.72 4.47
N ALA A 11 -6.07 53.19 5.62
CA ALA A 11 -7.43 53.17 6.14
C ALA A 11 -8.05 54.57 6.36
N LEU A 12 -9.39 54.59 6.45
CA LEU A 12 -10.16 55.41 7.39
C LEU A 12 -11.56 54.78 7.60
N ALA A 13 -12.15 55.01 8.77
CA ALA A 13 -13.45 54.47 9.19
C ALA A 13 -14.35 55.61 9.69
N SER A 14 -15.68 55.45 9.58
CA SER A 14 -16.70 55.94 10.54
C SER A 14 -18.12 55.88 9.93
N THR A 15 -19.13 55.44 10.70
CA THR A 15 -20.52 56.00 10.88
C THR A 15 -21.30 56.49 9.64
N SER A 16 -22.62 56.40 9.47
CA SER A 16 -23.82 56.11 10.30
C SER A 16 -25.06 56.33 9.40
N ASP A 17 -26.32 55.96 9.66
CA ASP A 17 -27.05 54.95 10.48
C ASP A 17 -28.54 55.03 10.01
N GLU A 18 -29.53 54.43 10.70
CA GLU A 18 -31.01 54.56 10.46
C GLU A 18 -31.53 53.99 9.11
N GLU A 19 -32.82 53.73 8.82
CA GLU A 19 -34.08 53.33 9.50
C GLU A 19 -35.03 52.82 8.35
N ALA A 20 -36.11 52.03 8.49
CA ALA A 20 -36.70 51.18 9.54
C ALA A 20 -37.79 50.30 8.89
N GLY A 21 -38.48 49.41 9.64
CA GLY A 21 -39.55 48.58 9.06
C GLY A 21 -40.19 47.54 9.99
N ALA A 22 -40.89 47.99 11.03
CA ALA A 22 -41.55 47.10 12.00
C ALA A 22 -42.83 46.44 11.46
N ARG A 23 -43.21 45.30 12.07
CA ARG A 23 -44.61 44.98 12.40
C ARG A 23 -44.69 44.13 13.66
N ASP A 24 -45.45 44.63 14.63
CA ASP A 24 -45.77 43.97 15.88
C ASP A 24 -46.67 42.73 15.68
N ASP A 25 -46.68 41.84 16.66
CA ASP A 25 -47.90 41.75 17.47
C ASP A 25 -47.58 41.45 18.94
N THR A 26 -48.37 42.06 19.84
CA THR A 26 -48.11 42.13 21.30
C THR A 26 -49.03 41.17 22.07
N VAL A 27 -48.78 40.98 23.37
CA VAL A 27 -49.75 41.08 24.52
C VAL A 27 -49.21 40.22 25.69
N LEU A 28 -48.53 40.82 26.69
CA LEU A 28 -49.03 41.15 28.05
C LEU A 28 -49.20 39.90 29.00
N LEU A 29 -48.93 39.90 30.32
CA LEU A 29 -48.77 40.98 31.31
C LEU A 29 -47.92 40.56 32.55
N SER A 30 -47.20 41.55 33.10
CA SER A 30 -46.68 41.74 34.48
C SER A 30 -46.83 40.68 35.61
N SER A 31 -45.80 40.61 36.47
CA SER A 31 -45.89 41.18 37.84
C SER A 31 -44.50 41.43 38.49
N LYS A 32 -44.43 42.36 39.46
CA LYS A 32 -43.20 42.72 40.22
C LYS A 32 -43.25 42.13 41.64
N ARG A 33 -42.14 41.53 42.12
CA ARG A 33 -41.38 41.90 43.37
C ARG A 33 -40.62 40.72 44.03
N SER A 34 -39.29 40.90 44.12
CA SER A 34 -38.46 40.75 45.34
C SER A 34 -38.59 39.52 46.27
N LYS A 35 -37.56 38.65 46.29
CA LYS A 35 -36.66 38.43 47.46
C LYS A 35 -35.45 37.51 47.13
N ARG A 36 -34.45 37.50 48.02
CA ARG A 36 -33.14 36.79 47.93
C ARG A 36 -33.22 35.29 48.31
N ARG A 37 -32.11 34.56 48.04
CA ARG A 37 -31.68 33.20 48.54
C ARG A 37 -32.40 32.01 47.89
N ASN A 38 -31.76 30.93 47.41
CA ASN A 38 -30.44 30.31 47.66
C ASN A 38 -29.95 29.57 46.40
N TRP A 39 -28.64 29.33 46.28
CA TRP A 39 -28.07 28.30 45.39
C TRP A 39 -27.78 27.04 46.20
N MET A 40 -28.07 25.86 45.65
CA MET A 40 -27.67 24.58 46.22
C MET A 40 -26.26 24.21 45.73
N GLU A 41 -25.38 23.88 46.67
CA GLU A 41 -24.14 23.16 46.37
C GLU A 41 -24.45 21.66 46.21
N VAL A 42 -23.82 21.02 45.23
CA VAL A 42 -23.68 19.57 45.18
C VAL A 42 -22.19 19.28 45.23
N ALA A 43 -21.71 18.83 46.39
CA ALA A 43 -20.35 18.35 46.56
C ALA A 43 -20.23 16.92 46.04
N VAL A 44 -19.10 16.60 45.41
CA VAL A 44 -18.67 15.22 45.11
C VAL A 44 -17.30 15.04 45.73
N GLU A 45 -17.23 14.26 46.80
CA GLU A 45 -15.99 13.91 47.48
C GLU A 45 -15.14 12.98 46.60
N TRP A 46 -13.82 13.16 46.65
CA TRP A 46 -12.85 12.16 46.21
C TRP A 46 -12.11 11.66 47.44
N SER A 47 -12.31 10.39 47.79
CA SER A 47 -11.53 9.73 48.83
C SER A 47 -10.14 9.38 48.28
N ILE A 48 -9.09 9.75 49.02
CA ILE A 48 -7.72 9.33 48.75
C ILE A 48 -7.21 8.63 50.00
N ASP A 49 -7.08 7.30 49.94
CA ASP A 49 -6.45 6.52 51.00
C ASP A 49 -4.96 6.91 51.13
N LYS A 50 -4.54 7.13 52.38
CA LYS A 50 -3.13 7.27 52.74
C LYS A 50 -2.63 5.97 53.33
N GLU A 51 -1.59 5.39 52.74
CA GLU A 51 -0.44 4.80 53.48
C GLU A 51 0.65 4.28 52.53
N LYS A 52 1.76 5.03 52.40
CA LYS A 52 3.12 4.58 52.79
C LYS A 52 4.20 5.59 52.39
N GLU A 53 5.32 5.51 53.10
CA GLU A 53 6.47 6.41 53.08
C GLU A 53 7.30 6.30 51.79
N VAL A 54 8.09 7.33 51.48
CA VAL A 54 9.57 7.28 51.35
C VAL A 54 10.13 8.69 51.06
N GLU A 55 10.98 9.13 51.98
CA GLU A 55 12.21 9.94 51.92
C GLU A 55 12.45 11.08 50.89
N GLU A 56 13.06 12.14 51.45
CA GLU A 56 13.96 13.15 50.86
C GLU A 56 13.50 14.13 49.74
N GLY A 57 13.49 15.42 50.11
CA GLY A 57 14.21 16.41 49.29
C GLY A 57 13.44 17.37 48.38
N VAL A 58 12.14 17.62 48.59
CA VAL A 58 11.40 18.65 47.81
C VAL A 58 11.18 19.93 48.62
N VAL A 59 12.00 20.96 48.37
CA VAL A 59 11.74 22.33 48.84
C VAL A 59 10.79 23.00 47.86
N VAL A 60 9.52 23.14 48.24
CA VAL A 60 8.51 23.88 47.47
C VAL A 60 8.72 25.38 47.68
N GLY A 61 9.32 26.05 46.69
CA GLY A 61 9.39 27.51 46.65
C GLY A 61 8.04 28.11 46.27
N VAL A 62 7.44 28.89 47.16
CA VAL A 62 6.25 29.69 46.87
C VAL A 62 6.70 31.13 46.66
N GLU A 63 6.61 31.62 45.43
CA GLU A 63 6.79 33.03 45.11
C GLU A 63 5.40 33.69 45.04
N ILE A 64 5.17 34.71 45.87
CA ILE A 64 3.89 35.41 45.98
C ILE A 64 4.01 36.72 45.22
N ASP A 65 3.27 36.85 44.12
CA ASP A 65 3.07 38.13 43.44
C ASP A 65 1.92 38.89 44.12
N GLU A 66 2.23 40.00 44.79
CA GLU A 66 1.28 40.77 45.60
C GLU A 66 0.34 41.69 44.78
N ASN A 67 0.41 41.68 43.44
CA ASN A 67 -0.42 42.54 42.59
C ASN A 67 -1.44 41.80 41.70
N SER A 68 -2.41 41.10 42.30
CA SER A 68 -3.69 40.85 41.62
C SER A 68 -4.91 40.86 42.56
N VAL A 69 -5.85 41.76 42.28
CA VAL A 69 -7.16 41.81 42.96
C VAL A 69 -8.16 40.93 42.21
N ALA A 70 -8.99 40.20 42.96
CA ALA A 70 -10.14 39.41 42.50
C ALA A 70 -9.87 38.09 41.71
N GLY A 71 -9.36 37.09 42.43
CA GLY A 71 -10.12 35.84 42.62
C GLY A 71 -10.38 34.91 41.41
N ARG A 72 -9.40 34.06 41.07
CA ARG A 72 -9.55 32.61 40.77
C ARG A 72 -8.15 31.98 40.69
N ARG A 73 -7.75 31.19 41.70
CA ARG A 73 -6.44 30.49 41.66
C ARG A 73 -6.51 29.29 40.72
N HIS A 74 -5.96 29.42 39.52
CA HIS A 74 -5.60 28.27 38.70
C HIS A 74 -4.11 27.96 38.92
N CYS A 75 -3.81 26.85 39.58
CA CYS A 75 -2.43 26.37 39.68
C CYS A 75 -1.99 25.80 38.33
N LEU A 76 -1.43 26.64 37.48
CA LEU A 76 -0.71 26.19 36.28
C LEU A 76 0.60 25.53 36.72
N LEU A 77 0.60 24.20 36.75
CA LEU A 77 1.81 23.39 36.87
C LEU A 77 2.65 23.53 35.60
N TYR A 78 3.51 24.54 35.56
CA TYR A 78 4.57 24.59 34.55
C TYR A 78 5.56 23.45 34.81
N PRO A 79 5.87 22.59 33.82
CA PRO A 79 6.93 21.63 33.97
C PRO A 79 8.25 22.37 34.20
N HIS A 80 9.01 21.96 35.21
CA HIS A 80 10.31 22.56 35.53
C HIS A 80 11.23 22.51 34.29
N VAL A 81 11.46 23.65 33.66
CA VAL A 81 12.57 23.81 32.72
C VAL A 81 13.86 23.60 33.52
N PRO A 82 14.72 22.62 33.18
CA PRO A 82 15.93 22.37 33.94
C PRO A 82 16.81 23.61 34.01
N ARG A 83 17.44 23.91 35.16
CA ARG A 83 18.31 25.09 35.35
C ARG A 83 19.50 25.19 34.38
N ASN A 84 19.75 24.15 33.58
CA ASN A 84 20.78 24.10 32.52
C ASN A 84 20.22 24.27 31.09
N PHE A 85 18.94 24.63 30.91
CA PHE A 85 18.33 24.78 29.58
C PHE A 85 18.67 26.14 28.94
N SER A 86 19.87 26.26 28.38
CA SER A 86 20.26 27.47 27.65
C SER A 86 19.65 27.48 26.24
N LEU A 87 18.83 28.50 25.97
CA LEU A 87 18.32 28.81 24.62
C LEU A 87 19.44 28.98 23.56
N SER A 88 20.66 29.36 23.99
CA SER A 88 21.82 29.49 23.09
C SER A 88 22.27 28.17 22.46
N ARG A 89 21.97 27.00 23.06
CA ARG A 89 22.26 25.70 22.43
C ARG A 89 21.41 25.45 21.18
N CYS A 90 20.15 25.88 21.22
CA CYS A 90 19.16 25.65 20.16
C CYS A 90 19.38 26.52 18.91
N LEU A 91 20.20 27.56 19.01
CA LEU A 91 20.50 28.52 17.93
C LEU A 91 22.02 28.62 17.71
N SER A 92 22.70 27.48 17.74
CA SER A 92 24.15 27.39 17.52
C SER A 92 24.50 27.81 16.09
N SER A 93 25.27 28.91 15.95
CA SER A 93 25.67 29.49 14.66
C SER A 93 26.73 28.62 13.96
N CYS A 94 26.25 27.57 13.30
CA CYS A 94 27.08 26.72 12.46
C CYS A 94 27.28 27.33 11.07
N SER A 95 28.45 27.06 10.50
CA SER A 95 28.74 27.41 9.11
C SER A 95 27.76 26.70 8.17
N PRO A 96 27.37 27.31 7.03
CA PRO A 96 26.52 26.64 6.06
C PRO A 96 27.25 25.41 5.51
N ARG A 97 26.51 24.30 5.38
CA ARG A 97 26.99 23.06 4.73
C ARG A 97 27.51 23.38 3.34
N THR A 98 28.76 23.02 3.05
CA THR A 98 29.36 23.23 1.73
C THR A 98 29.21 22.03 0.82
N HIS A 99 29.18 20.81 1.38
CA HIS A 99 29.09 19.56 0.62
C HIS A 99 28.13 18.55 1.25
N THR A 100 27.67 17.59 0.46
CA THR A 100 27.02 16.37 0.97
C THR A 100 28.05 15.38 1.50
N CYS A 101 27.64 14.52 2.44
CA CYS A 101 28.49 13.47 3.02
C CYS A 101 28.73 12.29 2.04
N GLY A 102 28.19 12.34 0.82
CA GLY A 102 28.32 11.28 -0.19
C GLY A 102 29.10 11.66 -1.45
N GLU A 103 29.34 12.95 -1.70
CA GLU A 103 29.96 13.46 -2.95
C GLU A 103 31.45 13.76 -2.85
N LEU A 104 32.04 13.68 -1.65
CA LEU A 104 33.47 13.86 -1.47
C LEU A 104 34.27 12.70 -2.10
N GLY A 105 35.45 13.02 -2.59
CA GLY A 105 36.35 12.10 -3.29
C GLY A 105 37.72 12.76 -3.55
N LEU A 106 38.63 12.06 -4.21
CA LEU A 106 40.04 12.49 -4.36
C LEU A 106 40.24 13.92 -4.92
N THR A 107 39.33 14.40 -5.78
CA THR A 107 39.35 15.77 -6.32
C THR A 107 39.20 16.87 -5.27
N HIS A 108 38.74 16.52 -4.05
CA HIS A 108 38.50 17.46 -2.95
C HIS A 108 39.64 17.50 -1.93
N VAL A 109 40.67 16.65 -2.05
CA VAL A 109 41.79 16.57 -1.09
C VAL A 109 42.48 17.93 -0.93
N GLY A 110 42.76 18.33 0.31
CA GLY A 110 43.27 19.65 0.69
C GLY A 110 42.20 20.74 0.80
N SER A 111 40.95 20.47 0.41
CA SER A 111 39.84 21.43 0.55
C SER A 111 39.28 21.44 1.97
N ARG A 112 38.89 22.62 2.44
CA ARG A 112 38.16 22.80 3.70
C ARG A 112 36.65 22.66 3.45
N VAL A 113 35.99 21.78 4.18
CA VAL A 113 34.58 21.42 3.97
C VAL A 113 33.75 21.55 5.25
N VAL A 114 32.45 21.74 5.06
CA VAL A 114 31.45 21.79 6.15
C VAL A 114 30.38 20.74 5.87
N LEU A 115 30.30 19.72 6.73
CA LEU A 115 29.39 18.59 6.61
C LEU A 115 28.37 18.60 7.74
N ASN A 116 27.09 18.46 7.39
CA ASN A 116 26.00 18.34 8.35
C ASN A 116 25.31 16.98 8.18
N GLY A 117 25.10 16.25 9.28
CA GLY A 117 24.55 14.89 9.21
C GLY A 117 24.42 14.20 10.57
N TRP A 118 24.06 12.93 10.52
CA TRP A 118 23.91 12.03 11.66
C TRP A 118 25.19 11.24 11.90
N ILE A 119 25.61 11.18 13.15
CA ILE A 119 26.77 10.39 13.58
C ILE A 119 26.41 8.90 13.60
N GLN A 120 27.24 8.06 12.97
CA GLN A 120 27.15 6.60 13.09
C GLN A 120 28.00 6.10 14.27
N ALA A 121 28.21 4.78 14.37
CA ALA A 121 29.02 4.19 15.43
C ALA A 121 30.45 4.74 15.47
N VAL A 122 30.76 5.50 16.51
CA VAL A 122 32.11 6.02 16.81
C VAL A 122 33.08 4.87 17.10
N ARG A 123 34.23 4.84 16.43
CA ARG A 123 35.27 3.81 16.60
C ARG A 123 36.54 4.45 17.17
N LYS A 124 36.90 4.11 18.40
CA LYS A 124 38.13 4.59 19.07
C LYS A 124 39.19 3.50 18.94
N LEU A 125 40.26 3.71 18.17
CA LEU A 125 41.39 2.77 18.11
C LEU A 125 42.39 3.03 19.25
N SER A 126 42.57 4.30 19.61
CA SER A 126 43.37 4.73 20.75
C SER A 126 42.74 5.99 21.37
N PRO A 127 43.25 6.52 22.49
CA PRO A 127 42.87 7.85 22.97
C PRO A 127 43.12 8.95 21.93
N GLU A 128 44.09 8.71 21.03
CA GLU A 128 44.65 9.66 20.09
C GLU A 128 44.06 9.59 18.68
N LEU A 129 43.37 8.48 18.36
CA LEU A 129 42.85 8.20 17.03
C LEU A 129 41.41 7.70 17.12
N VAL A 130 40.47 8.54 16.67
CA VAL A 130 39.03 8.24 16.69
C VAL A 130 38.41 8.48 15.31
N PHE A 131 37.68 7.49 14.82
CA PHE A 131 36.92 7.56 13.58
C PHE A 131 35.44 7.76 13.90
N VAL A 132 34.83 8.72 13.22
CA VAL A 132 33.43 9.12 13.42
C VAL A 132 32.76 9.19 12.05
N PRO A 133 32.07 8.14 11.57
CA PRO A 133 31.40 8.21 10.28
C PRO A 133 30.18 9.14 10.39
N ILE A 134 30.09 10.14 9.51
CA ILE A 134 28.94 11.04 9.38
C ILE A 134 28.10 10.65 8.17
N ARG A 135 26.80 10.46 8.36
CA ARG A 135 25.84 10.08 7.32
C ARG A 135 24.84 11.19 7.07
N ASP A 136 24.51 11.46 5.82
CA ASP A 136 23.32 12.21 5.44
C ASP A 136 22.47 11.42 4.43
N SER A 137 21.56 12.10 3.73
CA SER A 137 20.72 11.49 2.70
C SER A 137 21.52 10.94 1.51
N TYR A 138 22.72 11.46 1.23
CA TYR A 138 23.48 11.23 -0.01
C TYR A 138 24.57 10.18 0.17
N GLY A 139 25.13 10.06 1.37
CA GLY A 139 26.10 9.01 1.69
C GLY A 139 26.65 9.10 3.10
N THR A 140 27.77 8.43 3.31
CA THR A 140 28.55 8.46 4.56
C THR A 140 29.97 8.89 4.24
N THR A 141 30.54 9.82 5.00
CA THR A 141 31.97 10.17 4.98
C THR A 141 32.61 9.76 6.31
N GLN A 142 33.85 9.27 6.28
CA GLN A 142 34.63 9.05 7.50
C GLN A 142 35.21 10.38 7.98
N LEU A 143 34.89 10.78 9.21
CA LEU A 143 35.62 11.82 9.91
C LEU A 143 36.72 11.18 10.77
N ILE A 144 37.86 11.86 10.88
CA ILE A 144 38.98 11.45 11.73
C ILE A 144 39.34 12.55 12.74
N TYR A 145 39.55 12.14 13.98
CA TYR A 145 40.24 12.92 15.01
C TYR A 145 41.63 12.34 15.22
N ARG A 146 42.66 13.18 15.09
CA ARG A 146 44.05 12.89 15.48
C ARG A 146 44.41 13.79 16.68
N ASN A 147 45.21 13.27 17.62
CA ASN A 147 45.51 13.99 18.84
C ASN A 147 46.29 15.30 18.59
N GLY A 148 45.97 16.31 19.38
CA GLY A 148 46.69 17.59 19.40
C GLY A 148 46.75 18.15 20.81
N THR A 149 47.85 18.81 21.16
CA THR A 149 48.11 19.38 22.49
C THR A 149 47.39 20.71 22.75
N ASN A 150 46.60 21.19 21.79
CA ASN A 150 45.99 22.52 21.82
C ASN A 150 44.56 22.46 22.36
N ASP A 151 44.09 23.55 22.99
CA ASP A 151 42.76 23.63 23.62
C ASP A 151 41.60 23.25 22.68
N SER A 152 41.71 23.54 21.38
CA SER A 152 40.75 23.15 20.36
C SER A 152 40.62 21.63 20.23
N SER A 153 41.74 20.90 20.21
CA SER A 153 41.78 19.44 20.13
C SER A 153 41.22 18.80 21.40
N ILE A 154 41.55 19.35 22.58
CA ILE A 154 41.00 18.91 23.87
C ILE A 154 39.47 19.09 23.91
N SER A 155 38.97 20.23 23.43
CA SER A 155 37.52 20.51 23.34
C SER A 155 36.81 19.56 22.37
N LEU A 156 37.37 19.35 21.16
CA LEU A 156 36.88 18.38 20.18
C LEU A 156 36.77 16.97 20.78
N LYS A 157 37.85 16.52 21.41
CA LYS A 157 37.96 15.19 22.03
C LYS A 157 36.88 15.00 23.10
N LYS A 158 36.68 15.99 23.97
CA LYS A 158 35.63 15.97 25.00
C LYS A 158 34.23 15.85 24.38
N THR A 159 33.94 16.62 23.32
CA THR A 159 32.65 16.52 22.61
C THR A 159 32.46 15.14 21.98
N ILE A 160 33.47 14.61 21.27
CA ILE A 160 33.46 13.26 20.67
C ILE A 160 33.26 12.17 21.72
N ASP A 161 33.88 12.30 22.90
CA ASP A 161 33.75 11.30 23.96
C ASP A 161 32.35 11.29 24.61
N THR A 162 31.61 12.40 24.56
CA THR A 162 30.20 12.51 24.99
C THR A 162 29.16 12.27 23.89
N LEU A 163 29.59 12.04 22.65
CA LEU A 163 28.73 12.03 21.46
C LEU A 163 27.93 10.72 21.37
N SER A 164 26.60 10.81 21.41
CA SER A 164 25.73 9.67 21.17
C SER A 164 25.54 9.39 19.67
N ASN A 165 25.48 8.10 19.31
CA ASN A 165 25.12 7.64 17.97
C ASN A 165 23.77 8.25 17.54
N GLU A 166 23.64 8.53 16.24
CA GLU A 166 22.51 9.24 15.60
C GLU A 166 22.27 10.68 16.10
N SER A 167 23.18 11.28 16.88
CA SER A 167 23.19 12.73 17.08
C SER A 167 23.43 13.47 15.76
N VAL A 168 22.78 14.62 15.61
CA VAL A 168 22.93 15.52 14.46
C VAL A 168 24.06 16.50 14.76
N VAL A 169 25.00 16.64 13.83
CA VAL A 169 26.18 17.50 13.99
C VAL A 169 26.44 18.37 12.76
N CYS A 170 27.19 19.44 12.96
CA CYS A 170 27.93 20.18 11.95
C CYS A 170 29.43 19.96 12.21
N VAL A 171 30.18 19.66 11.15
CA VAL A 171 31.63 19.42 11.21
C VAL A 171 32.33 20.28 10.17
N GLU A 172 33.32 21.05 10.61
CA GLU A 172 34.26 21.77 9.73
C GLU A 172 35.60 21.04 9.79
N GLY A 173 36.23 20.81 8.64
CA GLY A 173 37.47 20.04 8.56
C GLY A 173 38.12 20.05 7.19
N MET A 174 39.28 19.41 7.08
CA MET A 174 40.05 19.30 5.83
C MET A 174 39.90 17.90 5.24
N VAL A 175 39.64 17.80 3.94
CA VAL A 175 39.61 16.51 3.22
C VAL A 175 41.04 16.02 3.03
N VAL A 176 41.33 14.79 3.44
CA VAL A 176 42.63 14.13 3.27
C VAL A 176 42.44 12.77 2.58
N ALA A 177 43.42 12.37 1.77
CA ALA A 177 43.43 11.02 1.20
C ALA A 177 43.75 9.98 2.29
N ARG A 178 43.15 8.79 2.19
CA ARG A 178 43.60 7.63 2.96
C ARG A 178 44.85 7.04 2.34
N SER A 179 45.63 6.30 3.14
CA SER A 179 46.69 5.44 2.61
C SER A 179 46.09 4.27 1.83
N ASP A 180 46.83 3.75 0.85
CA ASP A 180 46.36 2.71 -0.09
C ASP A 180 45.84 1.42 0.59
N ASP A 181 46.36 1.10 1.77
CA ASP A 181 45.97 -0.03 2.61
C ASP A 181 44.67 0.20 3.40
N MET A 182 44.23 1.46 3.53
CA MET A 182 43.07 1.90 4.31
C MET A 182 41.89 2.39 3.45
N VAL A 183 41.99 2.27 2.12
CA VAL A 183 40.94 2.61 1.16
C VAL A 183 39.74 1.65 1.29
N ASP A 184 38.57 2.20 1.63
CA ASP A 184 37.32 1.43 1.70
C ASP A 184 36.62 1.35 0.33
N LYS A 185 36.87 0.28 -0.41
CA LYS A 185 36.26 0.08 -1.74
C LYS A 185 34.74 -0.17 -1.71
N GLN A 186 34.09 -0.18 -0.54
CA GLN A 186 32.63 -0.34 -0.41
C GLN A 186 31.87 0.99 -0.36
N THR A 187 32.55 2.13 -0.16
CA THR A 187 31.91 3.45 -0.04
C THR A 187 32.42 4.44 -1.09
N SER A 188 31.56 5.31 -1.61
CA SER A 188 31.92 6.31 -2.64
C SER A 188 32.99 7.29 -2.17
N THR A 189 33.06 7.54 -0.86
CA THR A 189 34.04 8.42 -0.23
C THR A 189 35.20 7.63 0.40
N GLY A 190 35.35 6.34 0.09
CA GLY A 190 36.23 5.42 0.83
C GLY A 190 37.73 5.65 0.60
N GLU A 191 38.09 6.40 -0.43
CA GLU A 191 39.45 6.87 -0.73
C GLU A 191 39.88 8.08 0.13
N ILE A 192 38.92 8.74 0.80
CA ILE A 192 39.17 9.95 1.60
C ILE A 192 38.63 9.83 3.03
N GLU A 193 39.07 10.75 3.87
CA GLU A 193 38.49 11.06 5.17
C GLU A 193 38.55 12.57 5.42
N VAL A 194 37.82 13.08 6.42
CA VAL A 194 37.82 14.50 6.79
C VAL A 194 38.41 14.66 8.19
N GLU A 195 39.55 15.32 8.27
CA GLU A 195 40.22 15.65 9.53
C GLU A 195 39.47 16.79 10.23
N MET A 196 38.94 16.51 11.42
CA MET A 196 38.04 17.40 12.14
C MET A 196 38.78 18.56 12.79
N GLU A 197 38.44 19.79 12.38
CA GLU A 197 38.92 21.03 13.00
C GLU A 197 37.90 21.61 13.99
N LYS A 198 36.60 21.37 13.75
CA LYS A 198 35.49 21.87 14.58
C LYS A 198 34.30 20.91 14.49
N LEU A 199 33.70 20.62 15.64
CA LEU A 199 32.50 19.78 15.78
C LEU A 199 31.48 20.53 16.63
N CYS A 200 30.27 20.72 16.09
CA CYS A 200 29.14 21.28 16.83
C CYS A 200 28.00 20.26 16.84
N VAL A 201 27.47 19.96 18.03
CA VAL A 201 26.28 19.10 18.17
C VAL A 201 25.05 19.96 17.98
N LEU A 202 24.37 19.78 16.85
CA LEU A 202 23.14 20.50 16.49
C LEU A 202 21.93 19.94 17.27
N ASN A 203 21.86 18.61 17.42
CA ASN A 203 20.84 17.96 18.22
C ASN A 203 21.33 16.61 18.76
N GLU A 204 21.16 16.37 20.04
CA GLU A 204 21.66 15.19 20.75
C GLU A 204 20.61 14.06 20.71
N ALA A 205 20.96 12.89 20.18
CA ALA A 205 20.05 11.76 20.15
C ALA A 205 20.02 11.02 21.49
N LYS A 206 18.82 10.75 22.00
CA LYS A 206 18.57 10.10 23.30
C LYS A 206 17.51 9.02 23.16
N ASN A 207 17.63 7.97 23.97
CA ASN A 207 16.63 6.90 24.11
C ASN A 207 16.14 6.33 22.77
N LEU A 208 17.07 6.08 21.84
CA LEU A 208 16.74 5.53 20.54
C LEU A 208 16.17 4.10 20.70
N PRO A 209 15.04 3.78 20.05
CA PRO A 209 14.45 2.45 20.08
C PRO A 209 15.29 1.42 19.31
N PHE A 210 16.07 1.87 18.33
CA PHE A 210 17.01 1.11 17.51
C PHE A 210 17.89 2.06 16.68
N TYR A 211 18.96 1.52 16.09
CA TYR A 211 19.83 2.24 15.16
C TYR A 211 19.53 1.87 13.69
N PRO A 212 19.46 2.85 12.76
CA PRO A 212 19.27 2.59 11.32
C PRO A 212 20.37 1.76 10.65
N SER A 213 21.48 1.49 11.33
CA SER A 213 22.60 0.67 10.86
C SER A 213 22.55 -0.79 11.33
N GLU A 214 21.50 -1.22 12.04
CA GLU A 214 21.35 -2.59 12.51
C GLU A 214 21.14 -3.58 11.35
N LYS A 215 22.02 -4.58 11.25
CA LYS A 215 21.95 -5.61 10.18
C LYS A 215 20.73 -6.52 10.26
N LYS A 216 20.12 -6.64 11.45
CA LYS A 216 18.95 -7.49 11.69
C LYS A 216 17.70 -6.62 11.68
N LEU A 217 16.82 -6.86 10.71
CA LEU A 217 15.50 -6.23 10.69
C LEU A 217 14.74 -6.56 11.98
N LEU A 218 14.29 -5.51 12.67
CA LEU A 218 13.41 -5.62 13.83
C LEU A 218 11.98 -5.93 13.41
N LYS A 219 11.15 -6.33 14.39
CA LYS A 219 9.71 -6.56 14.18
C LYS A 219 9.06 -5.32 13.57
N GLU A 220 8.14 -5.53 12.62
CA GLU A 220 7.47 -4.47 11.86
C GLU A 220 6.86 -3.40 12.79
N ASP A 221 6.18 -3.80 13.86
CA ASP A 221 5.56 -2.86 14.81
C ASP A 221 6.55 -1.89 15.49
N ILE A 222 7.80 -2.30 15.71
CA ILE A 222 8.83 -1.43 16.32
C ILE A 222 9.30 -0.41 15.27
N ARG A 223 9.48 -0.87 14.02
CA ARG A 223 9.84 -0.03 12.87
C ARG A 223 8.75 1.00 12.58
N LEU A 224 7.47 0.59 12.56
CA LEU A 224 6.34 1.46 12.29
C LEU A 224 6.08 2.49 13.40
N ARG A 225 6.14 2.10 14.68
CA ARG A 225 6.07 3.06 15.81
C ARG A 225 7.13 4.14 15.75
N ASN A 226 8.27 3.86 15.10
CA ASN A 226 9.41 4.77 15.01
C ASN A 226 9.78 5.00 13.53
N ARG A 227 8.79 5.13 12.65
CA ARG A 227 8.99 5.17 11.19
C ARG A 227 9.94 6.31 10.76
N HIS A 228 9.99 7.40 11.50
CA HIS A 228 10.92 8.52 11.30
C HIS A 228 12.42 8.16 11.53
N ILE A 229 12.71 7.11 12.30
CA ILE A 229 14.06 6.51 12.44
C ILE A 229 14.25 5.41 11.39
N ASP A 230 13.24 4.56 11.18
CA ASP A 230 13.26 3.51 10.16
C ASP A 230 13.58 4.07 8.77
N LEU A 231 12.93 5.17 8.39
CA LEU A 231 13.16 5.89 7.13
C LEU A 231 14.58 6.47 6.98
N ARG A 232 15.45 6.43 7.98
CA ARG A 232 16.89 6.76 7.82
C ARG A 232 17.69 5.63 7.20
N GLN A 233 17.14 4.42 7.10
CA GLN A 233 17.78 3.29 6.42
C GLN A 233 17.99 3.61 4.92
N PRO A 234 19.18 3.32 4.34
CA PRO A 234 19.47 3.62 2.94
C PRO A 234 18.48 3.00 1.95
N VAL A 235 18.00 1.78 2.22
CA VAL A 235 17.03 1.07 1.37
C VAL A 235 15.71 1.84 1.27
N LEU A 236 15.15 2.29 2.40
CA LEU A 236 13.88 3.03 2.41
C LEU A 236 14.03 4.43 1.81
N GLN A 237 15.16 5.11 2.05
CA GLN A 237 15.51 6.35 1.36
C GLN A 237 15.55 6.17 -0.16
N GLN A 238 16.20 5.09 -0.64
CA GLN A 238 16.27 4.78 -2.07
C GLN A 238 14.89 4.46 -2.65
N ASN A 239 14.06 3.70 -1.93
CA ASN A 239 12.70 3.36 -2.34
C ASN A 239 11.83 4.61 -2.54
N LEU A 240 11.86 5.57 -1.60
CA LEU A 240 11.10 6.83 -1.73
C LEU A 240 11.61 7.70 -2.89
N ARG A 241 12.93 7.73 -3.15
CA ARG A 241 13.50 8.46 -4.29
C ARG A 241 13.16 7.80 -5.63
N LYS A 242 13.26 6.47 -5.72
CA LYS A 242 12.82 5.70 -6.89
C LYS A 242 11.34 5.96 -7.17
N ARG A 243 10.49 6.00 -6.14
CA ARG A 243 9.06 6.35 -6.28
C ARG A 243 8.86 7.77 -6.79
N SER A 244 9.57 8.76 -6.23
CA SER A 244 9.50 10.15 -6.70
C SER A 244 9.92 10.28 -8.17
N HIS A 245 11.02 9.62 -8.55
CA HIS A 245 11.51 9.60 -9.93
C HIS A 245 10.53 8.88 -10.87
N ALA A 246 9.96 7.73 -10.47
CA ALA A 246 8.90 7.05 -11.22
C ALA A 246 7.70 7.98 -11.50
N GLY A 247 7.23 8.70 -10.47
CA GLY A 247 6.14 9.67 -10.59
C GLY A 247 6.44 10.86 -11.51
N TRP A 248 7.72 11.19 -11.73
CA TRP A 248 8.14 12.15 -12.74
C TRP A 248 8.15 11.52 -14.14
N ILE A 249 8.73 10.32 -14.31
CA ILE A 249 8.78 9.58 -15.58
C ILE A 249 7.37 9.35 -16.15
N ILE A 250 6.42 8.99 -15.28
CA ILE A 250 5.01 8.77 -15.65
C ILE A 250 4.39 10.05 -16.19
N ARG A 251 4.54 11.18 -15.48
CA ARG A 251 4.03 12.49 -15.94
C ARG A 251 4.66 12.91 -17.26
N ASP A 252 5.98 12.87 -17.34
CA ASP A 252 6.74 13.25 -18.54
C ASP A 252 6.32 12.43 -19.76
N PHE A 253 6.17 11.11 -19.62
CA PHE A 253 5.68 10.24 -20.69
C PHE A 253 4.23 10.57 -21.10
N LEU A 254 3.30 10.67 -20.15
CA LEU A 254 1.89 10.86 -20.45
C LEU A 254 1.63 12.23 -21.08
N ILE A 255 2.28 13.30 -20.59
CA ILE A 255 2.21 14.63 -21.19
C ILE A 255 2.79 14.62 -22.62
N GLN A 256 3.92 13.92 -22.86
CA GLN A 256 4.44 13.72 -24.23
C GLN A 256 3.49 12.92 -25.14
N LYS A 257 2.61 12.08 -24.57
CA LYS A 257 1.55 11.34 -25.27
C LYS A 257 0.21 12.10 -25.37
N GLY A 258 0.20 13.39 -25.02
CA GLY A 258 -0.97 14.28 -25.16
C GLY A 258 -2.00 14.14 -24.04
N PHE A 259 -1.64 13.56 -22.89
CA PHE A 259 -2.53 13.48 -21.73
C PHE A 259 -2.55 14.75 -20.89
N THR A 260 -3.71 15.06 -20.33
CA THR A 260 -3.90 16.13 -19.34
C THR A 260 -3.97 15.54 -17.93
N GLU A 261 -3.14 16.03 -17.00
CA GLU A 261 -3.27 15.69 -15.57
C GLU A 261 -4.45 16.48 -15.00
N VAL A 262 -5.47 15.80 -14.47
CA VAL A 262 -6.67 16.44 -13.89
C VAL A 262 -6.94 15.87 -12.51
N GLU A 263 -6.99 16.73 -11.49
CA GLU A 263 -7.39 16.33 -10.13
C GLU A 263 -8.91 16.13 -10.04
N THR A 264 -9.34 15.07 -9.34
CA THR A 264 -10.75 14.73 -9.15
C THR A 264 -11.12 14.77 -7.67
N PRO A 265 -12.34 15.21 -7.29
CA PRO A 265 -12.76 15.29 -5.90
C PRO A 265 -12.63 13.97 -5.13
N ILE A 266 -11.99 14.02 -3.96
CA ILE A 266 -11.85 12.89 -3.01
C ILE A 266 -13.14 12.68 -2.20
N LEU A 267 -13.79 13.77 -1.80
CA LEU A 267 -15.10 13.74 -1.15
C LEU A 267 -16.16 13.60 -2.23
N PHE A 268 -16.82 12.45 -2.27
CA PHE A 268 -17.86 12.13 -3.23
C PHE A 268 -19.15 11.69 -2.54
N LYS A 269 -20.18 11.38 -3.31
CA LYS A 269 -21.38 10.72 -2.77
C LYS A 269 -21.14 9.22 -2.62
N HIS A 270 -21.86 8.59 -1.70
CA HIS A 270 -21.88 7.13 -1.60
C HIS A 270 -22.40 6.50 -2.91
N THR A 271 -21.72 5.45 -3.37
CA THR A 271 -22.24 4.56 -4.43
C THR A 271 -22.07 3.11 -3.98
N SER A 272 -23.09 2.26 -4.18
CA SER A 272 -23.14 0.87 -3.70
C SER A 272 -22.24 -0.10 -4.49
N GLU A 273 -21.13 0.39 -5.02
CA GLU A 273 -20.23 -0.31 -5.96
C GLU A 273 -19.02 -0.91 -5.23
N GLY A 274 -18.67 -2.16 -5.54
CA GLY A 274 -17.35 -2.70 -5.19
C GLY A 274 -17.12 -2.92 -3.69
N ALA A 275 -16.13 -2.22 -3.13
CA ALA A 275 -15.70 -2.37 -1.74
C ALA A 275 -16.54 -1.52 -0.78
N ARG A 276 -16.33 -1.70 0.52
CA ARG A 276 -16.87 -0.77 1.53
C ARG A 276 -16.12 0.57 1.46
N GLU A 277 -16.87 1.66 1.53
CA GLU A 277 -16.35 3.02 1.47
C GLU A 277 -16.12 3.59 2.87
N PHE A 278 -15.08 4.43 3.02
CA PHE A 278 -14.94 5.28 4.19
C PHE A 278 -15.90 6.46 4.10
N ILE A 279 -16.73 6.67 5.12
CA ILE A 279 -17.66 7.81 5.20
C ILE A 279 -17.03 9.00 5.93
N VAL A 280 -17.41 10.20 5.51
CA VAL A 280 -17.02 11.48 6.14
C VAL A 280 -18.30 12.26 6.49
N PRO A 281 -18.60 12.50 7.78
CA PRO A 281 -19.78 13.25 8.17
C PRO A 281 -19.67 14.73 7.80
N THR A 282 -20.82 15.38 7.61
CA THR A 282 -20.91 16.82 7.35
C THR A 282 -21.70 17.54 8.43
N GLN A 283 -21.55 18.85 8.55
CA GLN A 283 -22.34 19.68 9.46
C GLN A 283 -23.85 19.69 9.11
N ASN A 284 -24.21 19.28 7.89
CA ASN A 284 -25.60 19.02 7.52
C ASN A 284 -25.98 17.65 8.07
N VAL A 285 -26.66 17.64 9.22
CA VAL A 285 -27.05 16.42 9.95
C VAL A 285 -27.73 15.41 9.01
N GLY A 286 -27.23 14.17 9.02
CA GLY A 286 -27.71 13.08 8.16
C GLY A 286 -27.08 13.03 6.76
N MET A 287 -26.27 14.02 6.37
CA MET A 287 -25.52 14.01 5.10
C MET A 287 -24.05 13.63 5.32
N PHE A 288 -23.56 12.76 4.44
CA PHE A 288 -22.20 12.22 4.46
C PHE A 288 -21.60 12.28 3.06
N TYR A 289 -20.29 12.47 2.99
CA TYR A 289 -19.49 12.09 1.83
C TYR A 289 -18.97 10.66 1.99
N ALA A 290 -18.59 10.04 0.88
CA ALA A 290 -17.76 8.85 0.83
C ALA A 290 -16.39 9.22 0.23
N LEU A 291 -15.32 8.59 0.71
CA LEU A 291 -14.00 8.68 0.07
C LEU A 291 -13.95 7.78 -1.16
N THR A 292 -13.50 8.33 -2.29
CA THR A 292 -13.51 7.61 -3.58
C THR A 292 -12.62 6.36 -3.60
N GLN A 293 -13.20 5.22 -3.99
CA GLN A 293 -12.48 3.97 -4.21
C GLN A 293 -11.54 4.01 -5.43
N SER A 294 -11.85 4.88 -6.39
CA SER A 294 -11.03 5.30 -7.54
C SER A 294 -11.71 6.49 -8.24
N PRO A 295 -11.05 7.23 -9.15
CA PRO A 295 -11.68 8.27 -9.97
C PRO A 295 -12.66 7.76 -11.05
N GLN A 296 -13.07 6.49 -11.03
CA GLN A 296 -13.76 5.79 -12.13
C GLN A 296 -15.01 6.49 -12.67
N GLN A 297 -15.82 7.15 -11.84
CA GLN A 297 -16.99 7.89 -12.33
C GLN A 297 -16.58 9.24 -12.94
N TYR A 298 -15.68 9.99 -12.28
CA TYR A 298 -15.20 11.28 -12.79
C TYR A 298 -14.43 11.17 -14.11
N LYS A 299 -13.58 10.17 -14.31
CA LYS A 299 -12.83 10.04 -15.56
C LYS A 299 -13.71 9.77 -16.78
N GLN A 300 -14.80 9.02 -16.60
CA GLN A 300 -15.83 8.84 -17.64
C GLN A 300 -16.57 10.17 -17.93
N LEU A 301 -16.88 10.96 -16.90
CA LEU A 301 -17.43 12.31 -17.08
C LEU A 301 -16.45 13.25 -17.81
N LEU A 302 -15.14 13.12 -17.59
CA LEU A 302 -14.12 13.88 -18.33
C LEU A 302 -14.06 13.49 -19.81
N MET A 303 -14.21 12.20 -20.15
CA MET A 303 -14.34 11.75 -21.55
C MET A 303 -15.60 12.35 -22.19
N ALA A 304 -16.75 12.29 -21.50
CA ALA A 304 -17.99 12.95 -21.94
C ALA A 304 -17.88 14.48 -22.05
N SER A 305 -16.93 15.10 -21.33
CA SER A 305 -16.63 16.54 -21.38
C SER A 305 -15.62 16.93 -22.47
N GLY A 306 -15.15 15.98 -23.28
CA GLY A 306 -14.20 16.24 -24.37
C GLY A 306 -12.72 16.26 -23.96
N ILE A 307 -12.36 15.81 -22.76
CA ILE A 307 -10.97 15.55 -22.41
C ILE A 307 -10.56 14.23 -23.06
N ASP A 308 -9.95 14.28 -24.26
CA ASP A 308 -9.58 13.08 -25.04
C ASP A 308 -8.70 12.09 -24.27
N ARG A 309 -7.77 12.61 -23.46
CA ARG A 309 -6.76 11.83 -22.72
C ARG A 309 -6.59 12.39 -21.32
N TYR A 310 -7.02 11.62 -20.33
CA TYR A 310 -6.97 11.96 -18.91
C TYR A 310 -5.96 11.07 -18.19
N PHE A 311 -5.19 11.67 -17.27
CA PHE A 311 -4.53 10.90 -16.22
C PHE A 311 -4.55 11.58 -14.86
N GLN A 312 -4.33 10.79 -13.81
CA GLN A 312 -4.04 11.28 -12.47
C GLN A 312 -3.21 10.27 -11.68
N ILE A 313 -2.25 10.74 -10.87
CA ILE A 313 -1.65 9.91 -9.82
C ILE A 313 -2.51 10.06 -8.55
N ALA A 314 -3.67 9.38 -8.56
CA ALA A 314 -4.76 9.57 -7.60
C ALA A 314 -4.56 8.81 -6.28
N LYS A 315 -5.07 9.38 -5.18
CA LYS A 315 -5.27 8.68 -3.91
C LYS A 315 -6.64 7.99 -3.91
N CYS A 316 -6.65 6.72 -3.50
CA CYS A 316 -7.83 5.85 -3.52
C CYS A 316 -8.02 5.20 -2.15
N PHE A 317 -9.29 4.98 -1.75
CA PHE A 317 -9.65 4.60 -0.38
C PHE A 317 -10.60 3.40 -0.37
N ARG A 318 -10.30 2.36 0.42
CA ARG A 318 -11.16 1.16 0.56
C ARG A 318 -11.11 0.61 1.99
N ASP A 319 -12.27 0.45 2.61
CA ASP A 319 -12.41 -0.16 3.93
C ASP A 319 -12.48 -1.69 3.82
N GLU A 320 -11.36 -2.28 3.37
CA GLU A 320 -11.19 -3.72 3.17
C GLU A 320 -10.29 -4.37 4.24
N GLY A 321 -10.46 -5.69 4.42
CA GLY A 321 -9.55 -6.51 5.23
C GLY A 321 -8.10 -6.44 4.74
N LEU A 322 -7.21 -6.01 5.62
CA LEU A 322 -5.84 -5.63 5.28
C LEU A 322 -4.89 -6.82 5.10
N ARG A 323 -3.88 -6.62 4.24
CA ARG A 323 -2.88 -7.63 3.84
C ARG A 323 -1.51 -6.97 3.65
N ALA A 324 -0.48 -7.76 3.32
CA ALA A 324 0.86 -7.23 3.01
C ALA A 324 0.90 -6.38 1.73
N ASP A 325 -0.05 -6.61 0.82
CA ASP A 325 -0.24 -5.93 -0.48
C ASP A 325 -1.40 -4.93 -0.48
N ARG A 326 -2.03 -4.66 0.68
CA ARG A 326 -3.18 -3.75 0.82
C ARG A 326 -2.97 -2.70 1.92
N GLN A 327 -3.49 -1.51 1.65
CA GLN A 327 -3.55 -0.37 2.56
C GLN A 327 -4.93 0.27 2.41
N PRO A 328 -5.50 0.87 3.48
CA PRO A 328 -6.83 1.49 3.41
C PRO A 328 -6.84 2.75 2.53
N GLU A 329 -5.68 3.41 2.43
CA GLU A 329 -5.36 4.41 1.44
C GLU A 329 -4.21 3.89 0.54
N PHE A 330 -4.35 4.01 -0.77
CA PHE A 330 -3.32 3.60 -1.74
C PHE A 330 -3.30 4.56 -2.92
N THR A 331 -2.33 4.40 -3.82
CA THR A 331 -2.09 5.29 -4.95
C THR A 331 -2.25 4.55 -6.27
N GLN A 332 -3.05 5.10 -7.18
CA GLN A 332 -3.20 4.61 -8.55
C GLN A 332 -2.57 5.58 -9.55
N ILE A 333 -2.04 5.06 -10.65
CA ILE A 333 -1.85 5.80 -11.90
C ILE A 333 -3.09 5.49 -12.72
N ASP A 334 -4.04 6.41 -12.69
CA ASP A 334 -5.35 6.23 -13.30
C ASP A 334 -5.38 6.92 -14.66
N LEU A 335 -5.68 6.16 -15.73
CA LEU A 335 -5.68 6.60 -17.13
C LEU A 335 -7.07 6.37 -17.74
N GLU A 336 -7.50 7.27 -18.61
CA GLU A 336 -8.69 7.10 -19.46
C GLU A 336 -8.49 7.82 -20.79
N LEU A 337 -8.95 7.21 -21.89
CA LEU A 337 -8.84 7.73 -23.26
C LEU A 337 -10.18 7.61 -23.99
N SER A 338 -10.52 8.63 -24.76
CA SER A 338 -11.57 8.59 -25.77
C SER A 338 -11.07 7.93 -27.06
N PHE A 339 -12.00 7.33 -27.82
CA PHE A 339 -11.79 6.70 -29.12
C PHE A 339 -10.70 5.61 -29.19
N ALA A 340 -10.30 5.04 -28.04
CA ALA A 340 -9.26 4.03 -27.94
C ALA A 340 -9.83 2.60 -27.82
N SER A 341 -9.15 1.63 -28.46
CA SER A 341 -9.41 0.20 -28.24
C SER A 341 -8.58 -0.35 -27.08
N ALA A 342 -8.95 -1.55 -26.60
CA ALA A 342 -8.17 -2.25 -25.56
C ALA A 342 -6.70 -2.43 -25.96
N ASN A 343 -6.43 -2.68 -27.24
CA ASN A 343 -5.07 -2.85 -27.75
C ASN A 343 -4.26 -1.55 -27.78
N ASP A 344 -4.90 -0.40 -28.00
CA ASP A 344 -4.22 0.91 -27.96
C ASP A 344 -3.81 1.26 -26.52
N ILE A 345 -4.66 0.91 -25.56
CA ILE A 345 -4.41 1.08 -24.12
C ILE A 345 -3.30 0.12 -23.66
N LYS A 346 -3.35 -1.16 -24.04
CA LYS A 346 -2.29 -2.14 -23.74
C LYS A 346 -0.92 -1.65 -24.24
N LYS A 347 -0.82 -1.22 -25.51
CA LYS A 347 0.42 -0.69 -26.11
C LYS A 347 0.96 0.55 -25.41
N LEU A 348 0.09 1.50 -25.06
CA LEU A 348 0.49 2.68 -24.30
C LEU A 348 1.11 2.31 -22.94
N VAL A 349 0.54 1.32 -22.27
CA VAL A 349 1.03 0.83 -20.97
C VAL A 349 2.35 0.05 -21.14
N GLU A 350 2.49 -0.76 -22.18
CA GLU A 350 3.74 -1.45 -22.54
C GLU A 350 4.89 -0.45 -22.72
N GLU A 351 4.67 0.61 -23.50
CA GLU A 351 5.64 1.70 -23.67
C GLU A 351 5.99 2.41 -22.35
N LEU A 352 4.98 2.70 -21.51
CA LEU A 352 5.18 3.34 -20.20
C LEU A 352 6.02 2.45 -19.28
N ILE A 353 5.69 1.16 -19.18
CA ILE A 353 6.42 0.17 -18.37
C ILE A 353 7.85 0.01 -18.88
N GLY A 354 8.06 -0.10 -20.20
CA GLY A 354 9.39 -0.16 -20.80
C GLY A 354 10.24 1.08 -20.48
N ARG A 355 9.66 2.29 -20.55
CA ARG A 355 10.35 3.54 -20.17
C ARG A 355 10.71 3.59 -18.69
N ILE A 356 9.81 3.14 -17.80
CA ILE A 356 10.07 3.06 -16.36
C ILE A 356 11.22 2.09 -16.05
N TRP A 357 11.23 0.88 -16.62
CA TRP A 357 12.31 -0.09 -16.42
C TRP A 357 13.65 0.42 -16.96
N LYS A 358 13.67 0.98 -18.17
CA LYS A 358 14.89 1.51 -18.79
C LYS A 358 15.51 2.65 -17.96
N GLN A 359 14.71 3.56 -17.42
CA GLN A 359 15.20 4.73 -16.68
C GLN A 359 15.48 4.47 -15.19
N LEU A 360 14.75 3.57 -14.52
CA LEU A 360 14.93 3.29 -13.08
C LEU A 360 15.78 2.07 -12.75
N LEU A 361 15.81 1.07 -13.64
CA LEU A 361 16.49 -0.21 -13.44
C LEU A 361 17.62 -0.45 -14.44
N HIS A 362 17.79 0.44 -15.43
CA HIS A 362 18.76 0.29 -16.53
C HIS A 362 18.63 -1.05 -17.26
N ALA A 363 17.41 -1.57 -17.32
CA ALA A 363 17.05 -2.81 -17.98
C ALA A 363 16.14 -2.49 -19.17
N ASP A 364 16.55 -2.92 -20.36
CA ASP A 364 15.71 -2.87 -21.55
C ASP A 364 14.66 -4.00 -21.47
N VAL A 365 13.39 -3.61 -21.52
CA VAL A 365 12.27 -4.53 -21.69
C VAL A 365 11.94 -4.56 -23.18
N ASP A 366 12.01 -5.73 -23.79
CA ASP A 366 11.57 -5.90 -25.17
C ASP A 366 10.04 -5.80 -25.22
N ILE A 367 9.56 -4.82 -25.99
CA ILE A 367 8.14 -4.54 -26.25
C ILE A 367 7.83 -4.60 -27.75
N SER A 368 8.74 -5.12 -28.58
CA SER A 368 8.61 -5.12 -30.04
C SER A 368 7.43 -5.97 -30.54
N GLU A 369 7.15 -7.09 -29.87
CA GLU A 369 5.98 -7.95 -30.11
C GLU A 369 4.82 -7.65 -29.12
N GLY A 370 4.96 -6.66 -28.24
CA GLY A 370 4.08 -6.40 -27.10
C GLY A 370 4.26 -7.42 -25.96
N PHE A 371 3.49 -7.27 -24.86
CA PHE A 371 3.49 -8.27 -23.81
C PHE A 371 2.61 -9.46 -24.18
N LYS A 372 3.04 -10.66 -23.76
CA LYS A 372 2.29 -11.89 -23.94
C LYS A 372 0.88 -11.73 -23.39
N THR A 373 -0.12 -12.18 -24.13
CA THR A 373 -1.53 -12.16 -23.71
C THR A 373 -2.05 -13.59 -23.55
N ILE A 374 -2.85 -13.86 -22.51
CA ILE A 374 -3.63 -15.08 -22.34
C ILE A 374 -5.08 -14.77 -21.94
N SER A 375 -6.01 -15.67 -22.25
CA SER A 375 -7.39 -15.53 -21.76
C SER A 375 -7.48 -15.85 -20.27
N TYR A 376 -8.47 -15.27 -19.56
CA TYR A 376 -8.82 -15.63 -18.18
C TYR A 376 -9.04 -17.14 -18.03
N LYS A 377 -9.70 -17.76 -19.01
CA LYS A 377 -9.93 -19.22 -19.06
C LYS A 377 -8.61 -19.99 -19.10
N ASP A 378 -7.64 -19.57 -19.92
CA ASP A 378 -6.31 -20.18 -19.98
C ASP A 378 -5.50 -19.93 -18.70
N ALA A 379 -5.57 -18.72 -18.13
CA ALA A 379 -4.91 -18.38 -16.87
C ALA A 379 -5.39 -19.31 -15.75
N MET A 380 -6.70 -19.41 -15.57
CA MET A 380 -7.32 -20.24 -14.55
C MET A 380 -7.14 -21.74 -14.81
N THR A 381 -7.23 -22.22 -16.06
CA THR A 381 -7.11 -23.65 -16.37
C THR A 381 -5.67 -24.14 -16.31
N ARG A 382 -4.69 -23.34 -16.76
CA ARG A 382 -3.27 -23.77 -16.87
C ARG A 382 -2.42 -23.39 -15.64
N TYR A 383 -2.88 -22.44 -14.83
CA TYR A 383 -2.11 -21.92 -13.69
C TYR A 383 -2.94 -21.77 -12.41
N GLY A 384 -4.27 -21.86 -12.48
CA GLY A 384 -5.16 -21.83 -11.32
C GLY A 384 -5.39 -20.46 -10.72
N THR A 385 -5.04 -19.37 -11.42
CA THR A 385 -5.26 -17.98 -11.00
C THR A 385 -5.36 -17.03 -12.19
N ASP A 386 -6.08 -15.93 -11.99
CA ASP A 386 -6.17 -14.78 -12.90
C ASP A 386 -4.88 -13.95 -12.98
N LYS A 387 -3.96 -14.12 -12.03
CA LYS A 387 -2.65 -13.46 -11.98
C LYS A 387 -1.49 -14.45 -11.87
N PRO A 388 -1.22 -15.24 -12.92
CA PRO A 388 -0.23 -16.30 -12.84
C PRO A 388 1.20 -15.78 -12.94
N ASP A 389 2.08 -16.30 -12.09
CA ASP A 389 3.53 -16.23 -12.32
C ASP A 389 3.91 -17.32 -13.34
N THR A 390 4.38 -16.91 -14.53
CA THR A 390 4.76 -17.84 -15.61
C THR A 390 6.26 -18.01 -15.78
N ARG A 391 7.08 -17.40 -14.88
CA ARG A 391 8.54 -17.61 -14.80
C ARG A 391 8.96 -19.04 -14.46
N TYR A 392 8.04 -19.83 -13.91
CA TYR A 392 8.23 -21.25 -13.63
C TYR A 392 7.12 -22.10 -14.25
N GLY A 393 7.43 -23.39 -14.47
CA GLY A 393 6.52 -24.39 -15.02
C GLY A 393 5.41 -24.79 -14.05
N MET A 394 5.27 -26.11 -13.80
CA MET A 394 4.18 -26.68 -13.00
C MET A 394 2.82 -26.16 -13.49
N LYS A 395 2.54 -26.37 -14.78
CA LYS A 395 1.22 -26.09 -15.35
C LYS A 395 0.22 -27.11 -14.79
N ILE A 396 -1.03 -26.68 -14.71
CA ILE A 396 -2.16 -27.55 -14.42
C ILE A 396 -2.68 -28.10 -15.75
N SER A 397 -2.94 -29.41 -15.78
CA SER A 397 -3.45 -30.13 -16.95
C SER A 397 -4.90 -30.55 -16.71
N ASP A 398 -5.78 -30.26 -17.67
CA ASP A 398 -7.13 -30.85 -17.69
C ASP A 398 -7.02 -32.28 -18.24
N ILE A 399 -7.24 -33.25 -17.36
CA ILE A 399 -7.15 -34.68 -17.67
C ILE A 399 -8.53 -35.35 -17.74
N THR A 400 -9.61 -34.57 -17.82
CA THR A 400 -11.00 -35.10 -17.86
C THR A 400 -11.22 -36.09 -19.01
N SER A 401 -10.52 -35.89 -20.13
CA SER A 401 -10.57 -36.75 -21.33
C SER A 401 -10.10 -38.19 -21.10
N TYR A 402 -9.30 -38.46 -20.06
CA TYR A 402 -8.88 -39.83 -19.72
C TYR A 402 -9.98 -40.67 -19.08
N PHE A 403 -11.09 -40.04 -18.64
CA PHE A 403 -12.14 -40.69 -17.86
C PHE A 403 -13.52 -40.64 -18.56
N PRO A 404 -13.66 -40.91 -19.88
CA PRO A 404 -14.82 -40.50 -20.67
C PRO A 404 -16.19 -40.92 -20.08
N ASP A 405 -16.28 -42.14 -19.53
CA ASP A 405 -17.50 -42.73 -18.97
C ASP A 405 -17.76 -42.35 -17.49
N ALA A 406 -16.98 -41.45 -16.91
CA ALA A 406 -17.08 -41.13 -15.49
C ALA A 406 -18.32 -40.26 -15.16
N PRO A 407 -19.04 -40.54 -14.05
CA PRO A 407 -20.34 -39.94 -13.77
C PRO A 407 -20.30 -38.43 -13.46
N TRP A 408 -19.12 -37.87 -13.17
CA TRP A 408 -18.93 -36.44 -12.89
C TRP A 408 -18.58 -35.61 -14.14
N ASN A 409 -18.34 -36.23 -15.30
CA ASN A 409 -17.85 -35.54 -16.52
C ASN A 409 -18.82 -34.53 -17.13
N SER A 410 -20.10 -34.55 -16.78
CA SER A 410 -21.08 -33.57 -17.27
C SER A 410 -20.94 -32.21 -16.57
N SER A 411 -20.46 -32.19 -15.32
CA SER A 411 -20.43 -31.01 -14.44
C SER A 411 -19.04 -30.61 -13.95
N ASN A 412 -18.07 -31.52 -13.95
CA ASN A 412 -16.74 -31.31 -13.38
C ASN A 412 -15.61 -31.31 -14.43
N THR A 413 -14.45 -30.82 -14.00
CA THR A 413 -13.15 -30.97 -14.63
C THR A 413 -12.22 -31.70 -13.65
N ILE A 414 -11.45 -32.67 -14.14
CA ILE A 414 -10.37 -33.33 -13.38
C ILE A 414 -9.03 -32.70 -13.74
N GLU A 415 -8.32 -32.21 -12.73
CA GLU A 415 -7.08 -31.46 -12.89
C GLU A 415 -5.89 -32.23 -12.32
N CYS A 416 -4.78 -32.24 -13.05
CA CYS A 416 -3.50 -32.79 -12.61
C CYS A 416 -2.48 -31.66 -12.44
N LEU A 417 -1.69 -31.72 -11.38
CA LEU A 417 -0.51 -30.88 -11.17
C LEU A 417 0.69 -31.76 -10.78
N VAL A 418 1.68 -31.84 -11.67
CA VAL A 418 2.94 -32.55 -11.41
C VAL A 418 3.95 -31.57 -10.80
N ILE A 419 4.27 -31.78 -9.53
CA ILE A 419 5.31 -31.03 -8.81
C ILE A 419 6.61 -31.83 -8.90
N LYS A 420 7.45 -31.45 -9.87
CA LYS A 420 8.76 -32.07 -10.09
C LYS A 420 9.61 -32.06 -8.82
N ARG A 421 10.21 -33.20 -8.46
CA ARG A 421 10.98 -33.43 -7.20
C ARG A 421 10.17 -33.24 -5.91
N GLY A 422 8.84 -33.14 -5.99
CA GLY A 422 7.95 -32.86 -4.87
C GLY A 422 7.86 -33.96 -3.80
N SER A 423 8.35 -35.18 -4.09
CA SER A 423 8.49 -36.23 -3.06
C SER A 423 9.43 -35.82 -1.91
N SER A 424 10.31 -34.83 -2.13
CA SER A 424 11.18 -34.22 -1.13
C SER A 424 10.44 -33.41 -0.05
N PHE A 425 9.16 -33.10 -0.23
CA PHE A 425 8.37 -32.43 0.79
C PHE A 425 8.12 -33.33 2.00
N THR A 426 8.35 -32.78 3.19
CA THR A 426 8.01 -33.42 4.47
C THR A 426 6.49 -33.54 4.64
N GLY A 427 6.04 -34.39 5.58
CA GLY A 427 4.61 -34.47 5.91
C GLY A 427 4.00 -33.15 6.40
N GLY A 428 4.80 -32.28 7.03
CA GLY A 428 4.38 -30.94 7.42
C GLY A 428 4.21 -30.00 6.22
N GLU A 429 5.10 -30.07 5.23
CA GLU A 429 5.00 -29.29 3.99
C GLU A 429 3.79 -29.72 3.15
N ILE A 430 3.50 -31.01 3.05
CA ILE A 430 2.27 -31.51 2.39
C ILE A 430 1.01 -31.03 3.12
N LYS A 431 0.98 -31.09 4.46
CA LYS A 431 -0.12 -30.51 5.25
C LYS A 431 -0.28 -29.00 5.00
N SER A 432 0.81 -28.27 4.79
CA SER A 432 0.73 -26.84 4.44
C SER A 432 0.17 -26.60 3.03
N LEU A 433 0.45 -27.48 2.07
CA LEU A 433 -0.17 -27.46 0.73
C LEU A 433 -1.67 -27.75 0.80
N GLN A 434 -2.08 -28.72 1.63
CA GLN A 434 -3.49 -29.01 1.90
C GLN A 434 -4.20 -27.80 2.53
N ALA A 435 -3.59 -27.18 3.55
CA ALA A 435 -4.17 -26.02 4.23
C ALA A 435 -4.39 -24.80 3.31
N VAL A 436 -3.49 -24.52 2.35
CA VAL A 436 -3.70 -23.43 1.36
C VAL A 436 -4.71 -23.79 0.27
N ALA A 437 -4.95 -25.07 -0.01
CA ALA A 437 -6.03 -25.48 -0.89
C ALA A 437 -7.41 -25.22 -0.26
N GLU A 438 -7.54 -25.55 1.03
CA GLU A 438 -8.75 -25.37 1.85
C GLU A 438 -9.01 -23.90 2.23
N SER A 439 -7.99 -23.03 2.13
CA SER A 439 -8.15 -21.61 2.43
C SER A 439 -9.06 -20.91 1.41
N GLN A 440 -10.25 -20.50 1.87
CA GLN A 440 -11.07 -19.50 1.20
C GLN A 440 -10.27 -18.20 1.05
N SER A 441 -10.18 -17.64 -0.15
CA SER A 441 -9.55 -16.34 -0.37
C SER A 441 -10.45 -15.40 -1.16
N ASP A 442 -10.48 -14.14 -0.73
CA ASP A 442 -10.91 -12.94 -1.47
C ASP A 442 -12.38 -12.50 -1.52
N ALA A 443 -13.29 -13.13 -0.79
CA ALA A 443 -14.50 -12.45 -0.29
C ALA A 443 -14.37 -12.16 1.21
N GLY A 444 -15.14 -11.19 1.72
CA GLY A 444 -14.97 -10.63 3.06
C GLY A 444 -14.94 -11.66 4.20
N LYS A 445 -14.10 -11.41 5.21
CA LYS A 445 -14.11 -12.16 6.47
C LYS A 445 -15.42 -11.92 7.23
N ASN A 446 -16.42 -12.77 6.99
CA ASN A 446 -17.42 -13.06 8.03
C ASN A 446 -16.85 -14.19 8.90
N GLU A 447 -16.23 -13.80 10.01
CA GLU A 447 -15.80 -14.72 11.06
C GLU A 447 -17.05 -15.30 11.75
N ASN A 448 -17.59 -16.41 11.22
CA ASN A 448 -18.42 -17.36 11.98
C ASN A 448 -18.80 -18.70 11.28
N ASN A 449 -18.39 -18.97 10.04
CA ASN A 449 -18.69 -20.25 9.36
C ASN A 449 -17.43 -20.99 8.86
N MET A 450 -16.71 -21.65 9.78
CA MET A 450 -15.79 -22.75 9.43
C MET A 450 -16.57 -24.03 9.11
N VAL A 451 -17.32 -24.02 7.99
CA VAL A 451 -17.88 -25.26 7.45
C VAL A 451 -16.74 -26.08 6.86
N SER A 452 -16.49 -27.26 7.42
CA SER A 452 -15.51 -28.18 6.87
C SER A 452 -15.92 -28.64 5.48
N ILE A 453 -15.06 -28.41 4.48
CA ILE A 453 -15.30 -28.68 3.04
C ILE A 453 -15.60 -30.18 2.73
N LYS A 454 -15.47 -31.06 3.72
CA LYS A 454 -15.67 -32.53 3.63
C LYS A 454 -17.06 -32.99 3.14
N GLU A 455 -18.06 -32.12 3.11
CA GLU A 455 -19.43 -32.48 2.71
C GLU A 455 -19.86 -31.99 1.32
N GLN A 456 -19.07 -31.12 0.65
CA GLN A 456 -19.32 -30.74 -0.75
C GLN A 456 -18.46 -31.59 -1.69
N GLN A 457 -19.10 -32.38 -2.55
CA GLN A 457 -18.44 -33.39 -3.40
C GLN A 457 -17.53 -32.82 -4.49
N THR A 458 -17.52 -31.49 -4.72
CA THR A 458 -16.97 -30.86 -5.93
C THR A 458 -15.63 -30.14 -5.76
N ASN A 459 -14.94 -30.22 -4.61
CA ASN A 459 -13.62 -29.59 -4.41
C ASN A 459 -12.72 -30.39 -3.46
N TYR A 460 -12.11 -31.48 -3.94
CA TYR A 460 -11.10 -32.24 -3.18
C TYR A 460 -9.77 -32.33 -3.95
N LEU A 461 -8.66 -32.49 -3.21
CA LEU A 461 -7.32 -32.72 -3.77
C LEU A 461 -6.66 -33.93 -3.11
N ASP A 462 -6.24 -34.92 -3.90
CA ASP A 462 -5.36 -36.01 -3.48
C ASP A 462 -3.89 -35.64 -3.70
N PHE A 463 -3.01 -35.98 -2.75
CA PHE A 463 -1.57 -35.71 -2.80
C PHE A 463 -0.79 -37.03 -2.79
N ILE A 464 -0.13 -37.38 -3.89
CA ILE A 464 0.48 -38.69 -4.10
C ILE A 464 1.96 -38.55 -4.47
N LYS A 465 2.85 -38.98 -3.56
CA LYS A 465 4.27 -39.10 -3.88
C LYS A 465 4.48 -40.26 -4.85
N VAL A 466 5.22 -40.01 -5.93
CA VAL A 466 5.58 -41.02 -6.92
C VAL A 466 6.97 -41.57 -6.60
N ASN A 467 7.10 -42.89 -6.62
CA ASN A 467 8.34 -43.64 -6.47
C ASN A 467 8.35 -44.83 -7.44
N SER A 468 9.48 -45.53 -7.55
CA SER A 468 9.64 -46.65 -8.48
C SER A 468 8.61 -47.78 -8.28
N ASP A 469 8.11 -47.96 -7.05
CA ASP A 469 7.17 -49.04 -6.71
C ASP A 469 5.71 -48.70 -7.07
N ASN A 470 5.34 -47.41 -7.12
CA ASN A 470 3.98 -46.96 -7.37
C ASN A 470 3.80 -46.17 -8.69
N ILE A 471 4.85 -45.99 -9.49
CA ILE A 471 4.80 -45.16 -10.71
C ILE A 471 3.72 -45.61 -11.71
N THR A 472 3.35 -46.89 -11.77
CA THR A 472 2.23 -47.36 -12.61
C THR A 472 0.88 -47.52 -11.88
N SER A 473 0.82 -47.27 -10.57
CA SER A 473 -0.34 -47.57 -9.72
C SER A 473 -0.76 -46.42 -8.78
N TRP A 474 -0.10 -45.26 -8.85
CA TRP A 474 -0.38 -44.09 -8.02
C TRP A 474 -1.85 -43.64 -8.10
N MET A 475 -2.45 -43.70 -9.29
CA MET A 475 -3.83 -43.25 -9.50
C MET A 475 -4.84 -44.07 -8.70
N ALA A 476 -4.64 -45.38 -8.55
CA ALA A 476 -5.54 -46.26 -7.78
C ALA A 476 -5.67 -45.87 -6.29
N LYS A 477 -4.75 -45.02 -5.77
CA LYS A 477 -4.79 -44.51 -4.39
C LYS A 477 -5.68 -43.27 -4.23
N THR A 478 -6.01 -42.59 -5.33
CA THR A 478 -6.84 -41.36 -5.38
C THR A 478 -8.34 -41.66 -5.27
N TYR A 479 -9.16 -40.65 -4.98
CA TYR A 479 -10.62 -40.74 -5.03
C TYR A 479 -11.10 -41.08 -6.45
N VAL A 480 -10.57 -40.41 -7.48
CA VAL A 480 -10.88 -40.69 -8.91
C VAL A 480 -10.59 -42.16 -9.22
N GLY A 481 -9.40 -42.63 -8.89
CA GLY A 481 -8.95 -44.00 -9.17
C GLY A 481 -9.76 -45.08 -8.45
N LYS A 482 -10.29 -44.81 -7.25
CA LYS A 482 -11.19 -45.73 -6.53
C LYS A 482 -12.59 -45.84 -7.13
N LYS A 483 -12.95 -44.97 -8.07
CA LYS A 483 -14.27 -44.88 -8.70
C LYS A 483 -14.28 -45.44 -10.14
N ILE A 484 -13.14 -45.87 -10.67
CA ILE A 484 -12.97 -46.37 -12.04
C ILE A 484 -12.20 -47.71 -12.04
N SER A 485 -12.42 -48.54 -13.05
CA SER A 485 -11.81 -49.88 -13.14
C SER A 485 -10.42 -49.91 -13.80
N ASN A 486 -10.06 -48.88 -14.56
CA ASN A 486 -8.87 -48.82 -15.42
C ASN A 486 -7.78 -47.83 -14.92
N ALA A 487 -7.79 -47.49 -13.63
CA ALA A 487 -6.91 -46.48 -13.04
C ALA A 487 -5.40 -46.68 -13.33
N GLU A 488 -4.90 -47.93 -13.32
CA GLU A 488 -3.50 -48.20 -13.65
C GLU A 488 -3.17 -48.04 -15.15
N GLU A 489 -4.12 -48.28 -16.04
CA GLU A 489 -3.90 -48.09 -17.47
C GLU A 489 -3.77 -46.60 -17.78
N ILE A 490 -4.67 -45.79 -17.21
CA ILE A 490 -4.62 -44.33 -17.31
C ILE A 490 -3.33 -43.80 -16.69
N ALA A 491 -2.94 -44.27 -15.49
CA ALA A 491 -1.69 -43.90 -14.85
C ALA A 491 -0.46 -44.16 -15.74
N ARG A 492 -0.43 -45.30 -16.47
CA ARG A 492 0.65 -45.64 -17.42
C ARG A 492 0.68 -44.71 -18.65
N ARG A 493 -0.48 -44.33 -19.20
CA ARG A 493 -0.56 -43.37 -20.33
C ARG A 493 -0.02 -42.00 -19.91
N MET A 494 -0.50 -41.50 -18.78
CA MET A 494 -0.09 -40.21 -18.21
C MET A 494 1.42 -40.09 -17.90
N LEU A 495 2.17 -41.20 -17.78
CA LEU A 495 3.62 -41.12 -17.55
C LEU A 495 4.36 -40.36 -18.66
N GLY A 496 3.97 -40.59 -19.92
CA GLY A 496 4.54 -39.88 -21.06
C GLY A 496 3.90 -38.50 -21.25
N ASP A 497 2.57 -38.44 -21.17
CA ASP A 497 1.81 -37.24 -21.52
C ASP A 497 1.97 -36.09 -20.51
N GLU A 498 2.18 -36.40 -19.23
CA GLU A 498 2.37 -35.42 -18.14
C GLU A 498 3.83 -35.34 -17.63
N ASP A 499 4.77 -36.07 -18.26
CA ASP A 499 6.19 -36.16 -17.85
C ASP A 499 6.34 -36.50 -16.35
N ILE A 500 5.83 -37.67 -15.94
CA ILE A 500 5.83 -38.10 -14.52
C ILE A 500 7.03 -38.99 -14.22
N GLU A 501 7.84 -38.60 -13.25
CA GLU A 501 9.04 -39.35 -12.84
C GLU A 501 8.97 -39.85 -11.39
N ALA A 502 9.76 -40.89 -11.08
CA ALA A 502 9.96 -41.33 -9.70
C ALA A 502 10.72 -40.23 -8.92
N GLY A 503 10.10 -39.72 -7.85
CA GLY A 503 10.60 -38.55 -7.12
C GLY A 503 9.63 -37.35 -7.16
N ASP A 504 8.57 -37.40 -7.96
CA ASP A 504 7.59 -36.32 -8.07
C ASP A 504 6.49 -36.39 -7.00
N LEU A 505 5.73 -35.31 -6.89
CA LEU A 505 4.46 -35.26 -6.17
C LEU A 505 3.37 -34.90 -7.16
N ILE A 506 2.42 -35.81 -7.36
CA ILE A 506 1.20 -35.53 -8.12
C ILE A 506 0.17 -34.96 -7.15
N VAL A 507 -0.50 -33.89 -7.57
CA VAL A 507 -1.73 -33.40 -6.95
C VAL A 507 -2.86 -33.59 -7.95
N LEU A 508 -3.86 -34.39 -7.58
CA LEU A 508 -5.01 -34.69 -8.41
C LEU A 508 -6.25 -34.03 -7.82
N GLY A 509 -6.98 -33.26 -8.61
CA GLY A 509 -8.15 -32.50 -8.15
C GLY A 509 -9.38 -32.73 -8.99
N MET A 510 -10.55 -32.51 -8.38
CA MET A 510 -11.81 -32.34 -9.09
C MET A 510 -12.40 -30.98 -8.71
N ARG A 511 -12.85 -30.23 -9.71
CA ARG A 511 -13.56 -28.95 -9.54
C ARG A 511 -14.76 -28.83 -10.47
N ASP A 512 -15.64 -27.89 -10.18
CA ASP A 512 -16.70 -27.47 -11.09
C ASP A 512 -16.12 -27.02 -12.45
N ARG A 513 -16.84 -27.33 -13.54
CA ARG A 513 -16.42 -26.98 -14.90
C ARG A 513 -16.49 -25.47 -15.18
N PHE A 514 -17.44 -24.77 -14.56
CA PHE A 514 -17.53 -23.31 -14.65
C PHE A 514 -16.47 -22.68 -13.73
N ILE A 515 -15.68 -21.77 -14.29
CA ILE A 515 -14.57 -21.13 -13.60
C ILE A 515 -15.02 -19.74 -13.13
N SER A 516 -14.83 -19.44 -11.84
CA SER A 516 -15.10 -18.13 -11.26
C SER A 516 -14.09 -17.76 -10.16
N GLY A 517 -13.96 -16.46 -9.91
CA GLY A 517 -13.00 -15.89 -8.96
C GLY A 517 -11.55 -15.91 -9.46
N GLY A 518 -10.62 -15.43 -8.62
CA GLY A 518 -9.21 -15.25 -9.01
C GLY A 518 -8.25 -16.40 -8.63
N TRP A 519 -8.72 -17.42 -7.91
CA TRP A 519 -7.89 -18.55 -7.45
C TRP A 519 -8.68 -19.85 -7.33
N THR A 520 -8.18 -20.90 -7.99
CA THR A 520 -8.59 -22.30 -7.74
C THR A 520 -7.79 -22.88 -6.57
N PRO A 521 -8.28 -23.96 -5.90
CA PRO A 521 -7.49 -24.70 -4.91
C PRO A 521 -6.14 -25.18 -5.47
N MET A 522 -6.14 -25.68 -6.71
CA MET A 522 -4.92 -26.17 -7.38
C MET A 522 -3.91 -25.04 -7.67
N GLY A 523 -4.38 -23.84 -8.01
CA GLY A 523 -3.52 -22.65 -8.18
C GLY A 523 -2.82 -22.23 -6.89
N ARG A 524 -3.55 -22.24 -5.75
CA ARG A 524 -2.96 -21.96 -4.42
C ARG A 524 -1.87 -22.99 -4.08
N VAL A 525 -2.13 -24.27 -4.35
CA VAL A 525 -1.13 -25.35 -4.19
C VAL A 525 0.09 -25.12 -5.09
N ARG A 526 -0.09 -24.80 -6.38
CA ARG A 526 1.00 -24.49 -7.32
C ARG A 526 1.90 -23.35 -6.80
N SER A 527 1.31 -22.25 -6.35
CA SER A 527 2.05 -21.07 -5.86
C SER A 527 2.76 -21.31 -4.53
N HIS A 528 2.16 -22.08 -3.62
CA HIS A 528 2.82 -22.45 -2.37
C HIS A 528 3.91 -23.51 -2.59
N ALA A 529 3.71 -24.45 -3.51
CA ALA A 529 4.73 -25.44 -3.90
C ALA A 529 5.97 -24.78 -4.50
N SER A 530 5.81 -23.80 -5.39
CA SER A 530 6.93 -23.04 -5.95
C SER A 530 7.71 -22.28 -4.87
N SER A 531 7.00 -21.74 -3.87
CA SER A 531 7.60 -21.08 -2.69
C SER A 531 8.38 -22.06 -1.80
N LEU A 532 7.91 -23.30 -1.63
CA LEU A 532 8.62 -24.34 -0.88
C LEU A 532 9.85 -24.87 -1.64
N LEU A 533 9.74 -25.10 -2.96
CA LEU A 533 10.85 -25.52 -3.80
C LEU A 533 11.99 -24.48 -3.82
N GLN A 534 11.65 -23.19 -3.89
CA GLN A 534 12.63 -22.10 -3.78
C GLN A 534 13.35 -22.10 -2.43
N LYS A 535 12.63 -22.27 -1.32
CA LYS A 535 13.23 -22.39 0.04
C LYS A 535 14.18 -23.59 0.18
N LYS A 536 13.95 -24.68 -0.57
CA LYS A 536 14.84 -25.85 -0.62
C LYS A 536 15.97 -25.73 -1.66
N GLY A 537 16.03 -24.66 -2.46
CA GLY A 537 16.97 -24.53 -3.58
C GLY A 537 16.70 -25.48 -4.75
N LEU A 538 15.50 -26.09 -4.82
CA LEU A 538 15.11 -27.04 -5.87
C LEU A 538 14.47 -26.35 -7.10
N LEU A 539 14.01 -25.11 -6.94
CA LEU A 539 13.55 -24.21 -7.98
C LEU A 539 14.30 -22.88 -7.83
N SER A 540 14.88 -22.38 -8.91
CA SER A 540 15.58 -21.08 -8.94
C SER A 540 14.89 -20.15 -9.93
N ILE A 541 14.59 -18.93 -9.50
CA ILE A 541 14.02 -17.87 -10.33
C ILE A 541 14.96 -16.66 -10.18
N PRO A 542 15.66 -16.22 -11.25
CA PRO A 542 16.52 -15.05 -11.20
C PRO A 542 15.76 -13.80 -10.73
N GLN A 543 16.33 -13.05 -9.78
CA GLN A 543 15.69 -11.83 -9.26
C GLN A 543 15.55 -10.73 -10.32
N SER A 544 16.40 -10.73 -11.35
CA SER A 544 16.32 -9.84 -12.52
C SER A 544 15.30 -10.28 -13.57
N GLN A 545 14.69 -11.47 -13.44
CA GLN A 545 13.68 -11.94 -14.39
C GLN A 545 12.31 -11.35 -14.04
N TYR A 546 11.84 -10.49 -14.95
CA TYR A 546 10.47 -9.99 -14.99
C TYR A 546 9.70 -10.70 -16.11
N ASP A 547 8.49 -11.16 -15.80
CA ASP A 547 7.53 -11.75 -16.72
C ASP A 547 6.30 -10.83 -16.73
N PHE A 548 6.07 -10.19 -17.88
CA PHE A 548 4.98 -9.26 -18.12
C PHE A 548 3.90 -9.95 -18.95
N LEU A 549 2.67 -9.93 -18.46
CA LEU A 549 1.57 -10.72 -19.00
C LEU A 549 0.28 -9.93 -18.95
N TRP A 550 -0.41 -9.82 -20.09
CA TRP A 550 -1.82 -9.46 -20.10
C TRP A 550 -2.68 -10.69 -19.88
N VAL A 551 -3.67 -10.57 -19.00
CA VAL A 551 -4.82 -11.46 -18.97
C VAL A 551 -6.01 -10.68 -19.50
N ASP A 552 -6.83 -11.27 -20.37
CA ASP A 552 -8.05 -10.64 -20.89
C ASP A 552 -9.20 -11.66 -21.07
N SER A 553 -10.27 -11.25 -21.75
CA SER A 553 -11.41 -12.15 -22.04
C SER A 553 -12.03 -12.72 -20.76
N PHE A 554 -12.18 -11.87 -19.74
CA PHE A 554 -12.83 -12.22 -18.48
C PHE A 554 -14.34 -12.35 -18.67
N PRO A 555 -15.04 -13.19 -17.89
CA PRO A 555 -16.49 -13.13 -17.82
C PRO A 555 -16.92 -11.72 -17.38
N LEU A 556 -17.96 -11.17 -17.98
CA LEU A 556 -18.49 -9.85 -17.62
C LEU A 556 -19.22 -9.89 -16.27
N PHE A 557 -19.90 -11.02 -16.02
CA PHE A 557 -20.69 -11.26 -14.83
C PHE A 557 -20.25 -12.54 -14.12
N THR A 558 -20.25 -12.50 -12.79
CA THR A 558 -20.04 -13.65 -11.91
C THR A 558 -21.30 -13.89 -11.08
N ARG A 559 -21.74 -15.15 -10.96
CA ARG A 559 -22.86 -15.51 -10.09
C ARG A 559 -22.42 -15.65 -8.62
N GLU A 560 -23.16 -15.01 -7.71
CA GLU A 560 -23.04 -15.22 -6.27
C GLU A 560 -23.57 -16.60 -5.86
N LYS A 561 -22.80 -17.34 -5.05
CA LYS A 561 -23.14 -18.72 -4.64
C LYS A 561 -24.38 -18.83 -3.75
N GLU A 562 -24.70 -17.78 -2.99
CA GLU A 562 -25.77 -17.79 -1.99
C GLU A 562 -27.10 -17.28 -2.58
N SER A 563 -27.06 -16.14 -3.28
CA SER A 563 -28.24 -15.47 -3.84
C SER A 563 -28.61 -15.95 -5.25
N ASN A 564 -27.69 -16.63 -5.96
CA ASN A 564 -27.70 -16.85 -7.42
C ASN A 564 -27.80 -15.56 -8.27
N ALA A 565 -27.67 -14.37 -7.67
CA ALA A 565 -27.66 -13.10 -8.37
C ALA A 565 -26.38 -12.94 -9.20
N LEU A 566 -26.46 -12.17 -10.28
CA LEU A 566 -25.30 -11.79 -11.07
C LEU A 566 -24.70 -10.49 -10.53
N ARG A 567 -23.38 -10.50 -10.34
CA ARG A 567 -22.57 -9.30 -10.06
C ARG A 567 -21.64 -9.05 -11.23
N SER A 568 -21.20 -7.80 -11.38
CA SER A 568 -20.13 -7.47 -12.32
C SER A 568 -18.82 -8.08 -11.81
N THR A 569 -18.02 -8.70 -12.68
CA THR A 569 -16.76 -9.34 -12.28
C THR A 569 -15.70 -8.31 -11.86
N HIS A 570 -15.74 -7.10 -12.45
CA HIS A 570 -14.85 -5.99 -12.09
C HIS A 570 -15.65 -4.73 -11.67
N HIS A 571 -16.41 -4.14 -12.58
CA HIS A 571 -17.28 -2.98 -12.31
C HIS A 571 -18.42 -2.87 -13.36
N PRO A 572 -19.59 -2.30 -13.00
CA PRO A 572 -20.80 -2.30 -13.85
C PRO A 572 -20.72 -1.48 -15.14
N PHE A 573 -19.66 -0.70 -15.32
CA PHE A 573 -19.43 0.12 -16.52
C PHE A 573 -18.60 -0.59 -17.61
N THR A 574 -18.20 -1.84 -17.41
CA THR A 574 -17.40 -2.59 -18.39
C THR A 574 -18.22 -2.94 -19.63
N ALA A 575 -17.71 -2.61 -20.82
CA ALA A 575 -18.36 -2.96 -22.08
C ALA A 575 -18.34 -4.48 -22.33
N PRO A 576 -19.46 -5.09 -22.77
CA PRO A 576 -19.45 -6.45 -23.28
C PRO A 576 -18.60 -6.57 -24.56
N CYS A 577 -18.08 -7.77 -24.81
CA CYS A 577 -17.49 -8.13 -26.10
C CYS A 577 -18.57 -8.01 -27.21
N PRO A 578 -18.30 -7.32 -28.33
CA PRO A 578 -19.30 -7.15 -29.40
C PRO A 578 -19.84 -8.47 -29.99
N LYS A 579 -19.06 -9.55 -29.92
CA LYS A 579 -19.47 -10.89 -30.39
C LYS A 579 -20.49 -11.58 -29.49
N ASP A 580 -20.56 -11.17 -28.23
CA ASP A 580 -21.39 -11.81 -27.20
C ASP A 580 -22.65 -11.00 -26.88
N LEU A 581 -22.90 -9.89 -27.59
CA LEU A 581 -24.03 -8.98 -27.34
C LEU A 581 -25.40 -9.67 -27.39
N GLU A 582 -25.58 -10.67 -28.27
CA GLU A 582 -26.81 -11.45 -28.36
C GLU A 582 -27.05 -12.30 -27.09
N LEU A 583 -25.97 -12.79 -26.46
CA LEU A 583 -26.03 -13.60 -25.25
C LEU A 583 -26.44 -12.78 -24.01
N LEU A 584 -26.34 -11.44 -24.07
CA LEU A 584 -26.61 -10.56 -22.94
C LEU A 584 -28.05 -10.70 -22.37
N ASN A 585 -29.02 -11.05 -23.22
CA ASN A 585 -30.41 -11.29 -22.80
C ASN A 585 -30.73 -12.78 -22.55
N SER A 586 -29.98 -13.72 -23.12
CA SER A 586 -30.31 -15.16 -23.08
C SER A 586 -29.45 -15.97 -22.12
N ASP A 587 -28.17 -15.63 -22.00
CA ASP A 587 -27.15 -16.37 -21.25
C ASP A 587 -25.99 -15.42 -20.83
N PRO A 588 -26.26 -14.46 -19.93
CA PRO A 588 -25.29 -13.42 -19.56
C PRO A 588 -24.00 -13.95 -18.93
N GLU A 589 -23.99 -15.18 -18.38
CA GLU A 589 -22.78 -15.81 -17.82
C GLU A 589 -21.72 -16.18 -18.88
N LYS A 590 -22.13 -16.26 -20.16
CA LYS A 590 -21.22 -16.52 -21.29
C LYS A 590 -20.70 -15.24 -21.96
N VAL A 591 -21.16 -14.07 -21.52
CA VAL A 591 -20.72 -12.78 -22.05
C VAL A 591 -19.34 -12.44 -21.49
N HIS A 592 -18.35 -12.26 -22.36
CA HIS A 592 -17.05 -11.76 -21.94
C HIS A 592 -17.07 -10.22 -21.88
N GLY A 593 -16.37 -9.66 -20.90
CA GLY A 593 -16.10 -8.22 -20.83
C GLY A 593 -14.89 -7.84 -21.66
N GLN A 594 -14.86 -6.61 -22.18
CA GLN A 594 -13.67 -5.99 -22.76
C GLN A 594 -12.71 -5.49 -21.66
N HIS A 595 -12.41 -6.38 -20.70
CA HIS A 595 -11.54 -6.16 -19.55
C HIS A 595 -10.19 -6.84 -19.75
N TYR A 596 -9.14 -6.22 -19.20
CA TYR A 596 -7.75 -6.67 -19.26
C TYR A 596 -6.98 -6.26 -17.99
N ASP A 597 -6.18 -7.19 -17.47
CA ASP A 597 -5.29 -6.98 -16.33
C ASP A 597 -3.83 -7.16 -16.73
N LEU A 598 -2.97 -6.25 -16.25
CA LEU A 598 -1.52 -6.37 -16.34
C LEU A 598 -0.98 -7.11 -15.12
N VAL A 599 -0.39 -8.27 -15.36
CA VAL A 599 0.25 -9.12 -14.37
C VAL A 599 1.77 -9.04 -14.56
N ILE A 600 2.49 -8.81 -13.46
CA ILE A 600 3.95 -8.87 -13.43
C ILE A 600 4.36 -9.84 -12.33
N ASN A 601 5.10 -10.90 -12.67
CA ASN A 601 5.63 -11.88 -11.71
C ASN A 601 4.56 -12.50 -10.77
N GLY A 602 3.33 -12.72 -11.27
CA GLY A 602 2.20 -13.22 -10.47
C GLY A 602 1.51 -12.19 -9.57
N VAL A 603 1.81 -10.90 -9.76
CA VAL A 603 1.12 -9.78 -9.09
C VAL A 603 0.34 -9.01 -10.13
N GLU A 604 -0.96 -8.84 -9.90
CA GLU A 604 -1.82 -7.90 -10.61
C GLU A 604 -1.37 -6.47 -10.29
N VAL A 605 -0.77 -5.82 -11.29
CA VAL A 605 -0.19 -4.47 -11.19
C VAL A 605 -1.19 -3.42 -11.62
N GLY A 606 -2.14 -3.75 -12.49
CA GLY A 606 -3.25 -2.86 -12.83
C GLY A 606 -4.31 -3.54 -13.68
N GLY A 607 -5.47 -2.92 -13.75
CA GLY A 607 -6.65 -3.45 -14.43
C GLY A 607 -7.46 -2.36 -15.12
N GLY A 608 -8.10 -2.71 -16.23
CA GLY A 608 -8.77 -1.75 -17.10
C GLY A 608 -9.77 -2.38 -18.04
N SER A 609 -10.68 -1.57 -18.56
CA SER A 609 -11.65 -2.02 -19.54
C SER A 609 -12.08 -0.91 -20.49
N ILE A 610 -12.63 -1.31 -21.63
CA ILE A 610 -13.47 -0.43 -22.46
C ILE A 610 -14.79 -0.21 -21.72
N ARG A 611 -15.33 1.01 -21.76
CA ARG A 611 -16.53 1.40 -21.02
C ARG A 611 -17.79 1.34 -21.88
N ILE A 612 -18.91 1.12 -21.23
CA ILE A 612 -20.23 1.35 -21.83
C ILE A 612 -20.43 2.86 -21.99
N HIS A 613 -20.58 3.32 -23.24
CA HIS A 613 -20.83 4.73 -23.57
C HIS A 613 -22.31 5.01 -23.94
N SER A 614 -23.12 3.97 -24.19
CA SER A 614 -24.56 4.09 -24.44
C SER A 614 -25.35 4.08 -23.12
N PRO A 615 -26.21 5.08 -22.85
CA PRO A 615 -27.05 5.09 -21.65
C PRO A 615 -28.09 3.96 -21.66
N GLU A 616 -28.56 3.52 -22.83
CA GLU A 616 -29.52 2.42 -22.97
C GLU A 616 -28.89 1.10 -22.54
N LEU A 617 -27.67 0.81 -23.02
CA LEU A 617 -26.93 -0.39 -22.64
C LEU A 617 -26.54 -0.36 -21.15
N GLN A 618 -26.10 0.79 -20.64
CA GLN A 618 -25.75 0.93 -19.22
C GLN A 618 -26.98 0.71 -18.33
N THR A 619 -28.13 1.26 -18.71
CA THR A 619 -29.40 1.06 -17.99
C THR A 619 -29.84 -0.40 -18.05
N MET A 620 -29.72 -1.06 -19.21
CA MET A 620 -30.01 -2.50 -19.34
C MET A 620 -29.15 -3.35 -18.40
N VAL A 621 -27.84 -3.08 -18.31
CA VAL A 621 -26.93 -3.81 -17.41
C VAL A 621 -27.33 -3.61 -15.95
N LEU A 622 -27.55 -2.37 -15.51
CA LEU A 622 -27.89 -2.05 -14.11
C LEU A 622 -29.27 -2.59 -13.71
N GLU A 623 -30.29 -2.47 -14.57
CA GLU A 623 -31.67 -2.84 -14.24
C GLU A 623 -31.98 -4.31 -14.52
N LYS A 624 -31.62 -4.86 -15.69
CA LYS A 624 -32.08 -6.20 -16.10
C LYS A 624 -31.13 -7.33 -15.72
N ILE A 625 -29.82 -7.05 -15.66
CA ILE A 625 -28.80 -8.10 -15.45
C ILE A 625 -28.35 -8.12 -13.99
N LEU A 626 -27.97 -6.95 -13.47
CA LEU A 626 -27.55 -6.78 -12.07
C LEU A 626 -28.74 -6.63 -11.10
N ASN A 627 -29.96 -6.42 -11.64
CA ASN A 627 -31.21 -6.29 -10.88
C ASN A 627 -31.14 -5.25 -9.75
N LEU A 628 -30.47 -4.11 -10.01
CA LEU A 628 -30.32 -3.04 -9.03
C LEU A 628 -31.65 -2.32 -8.77
N ASN A 629 -31.89 -2.03 -7.50
CA ASN A 629 -33.09 -1.33 -7.06
C ASN A 629 -33.09 0.16 -7.51
N VAL A 630 -34.19 0.87 -7.27
CA VAL A 630 -34.35 2.26 -7.73
C VAL A 630 -33.34 3.21 -7.08
N GLU A 631 -33.01 3.01 -5.81
CA GLU A 631 -32.05 3.85 -5.05
C GLU A 631 -30.61 3.61 -5.53
N GLU A 632 -30.23 2.34 -5.70
CA GLU A 632 -28.93 1.93 -6.27
C GLU A 632 -28.75 2.50 -7.68
N ARG A 633 -29.77 2.45 -8.54
CA ARG A 633 -29.72 3.03 -9.89
C ARG A 633 -29.65 4.56 -9.86
N ASN A 634 -30.38 5.21 -8.95
CA ASN A 634 -30.32 6.66 -8.77
C ASN A 634 -28.92 7.14 -8.34
N ALA A 635 -28.14 6.31 -7.63
CA ALA A 635 -26.74 6.59 -7.35
C ALA A 635 -25.90 6.78 -8.62
N PHE A 636 -26.23 6.11 -9.73
CA PHE A 636 -25.53 6.26 -11.01
C PHE A 636 -26.17 7.24 -11.99
N LYS A 637 -27.37 7.79 -11.71
CA LYS A 637 -28.14 8.66 -12.63
C LYS A 637 -27.29 9.73 -13.34
N HIS A 638 -26.52 10.51 -12.59
CA HIS A 638 -25.63 11.55 -13.14
C HIS A 638 -24.63 11.08 -14.23
N LEU A 639 -24.17 9.82 -14.16
CA LEU A 639 -23.29 9.22 -15.15
C LEU A 639 -24.12 8.81 -16.38
N ILE A 640 -25.28 8.18 -16.18
CA ILE A 640 -26.21 7.80 -17.27
C ILE A 640 -26.68 9.03 -18.05
N ASP A 641 -27.05 10.11 -17.34
CA ASP A 641 -27.42 11.39 -17.94
C ASP A 641 -26.26 11.94 -18.80
N ALA A 642 -25.02 11.87 -18.30
CA ALA A 642 -23.82 12.28 -19.05
C ALA A 642 -23.51 11.38 -20.26
N LEU A 643 -23.76 10.06 -20.18
CA LEU A 643 -23.66 9.15 -21.33
C LEU A 643 -24.62 9.59 -22.46
N GLY A 644 -25.85 9.99 -22.09
CA GLY A 644 -26.87 10.48 -23.02
C GLY A 644 -26.57 11.82 -23.70
N HIS A 645 -25.58 12.59 -23.23
CA HIS A 645 -25.16 13.85 -23.86
C HIS A 645 -24.14 13.66 -24.99
N GLY A 646 -24.00 12.45 -25.53
CA GLY A 646 -23.08 12.14 -26.64
C GLY A 646 -21.69 11.73 -26.16
N CYS A 647 -21.61 10.92 -25.09
CA CYS A 647 -20.35 10.39 -24.59
C CYS A 647 -19.62 9.54 -25.66
N PRO A 648 -18.33 9.78 -25.92
CA PRO A 648 -17.58 9.00 -26.91
C PRO A 648 -17.36 7.56 -26.43
N PRO A 649 -17.12 6.60 -27.35
CA PRO A 649 -16.49 5.33 -26.98
C PRO A 649 -15.17 5.61 -26.27
N HIS A 650 -14.96 5.03 -25.08
CA HIS A 650 -13.81 5.31 -24.25
C HIS A 650 -13.39 4.08 -23.44
N GLY A 651 -12.17 4.10 -22.93
CA GLY A 651 -11.62 3.03 -22.10
C GLY A 651 -10.40 3.50 -21.34
N GLY A 652 -9.99 2.72 -20.34
CA GLY A 652 -8.83 3.10 -19.54
C GLY A 652 -8.28 1.96 -18.72
N ILE A 653 -7.39 2.32 -17.79
CA ILE A 653 -6.67 1.39 -16.93
C ILE A 653 -6.21 2.12 -15.67
N ALA A 654 -6.23 1.45 -14.53
CA ALA A 654 -5.62 1.94 -13.30
C ALA A 654 -4.47 1.02 -12.89
N LEU A 655 -3.25 1.56 -12.80
CA LEU A 655 -2.08 0.83 -12.28
C LEU A 655 -1.92 1.12 -10.78
N GLY A 656 -1.84 0.08 -9.95
CA GLY A 656 -1.51 0.20 -8.52
C GLY A 656 -0.07 0.63 -8.32
N PHE A 657 0.17 1.92 -8.17
CA PHE A 657 1.51 2.51 -8.11
C PHE A 657 2.33 1.95 -6.93
N ASP A 658 1.68 1.63 -5.82
CA ASP A 658 2.32 1.02 -4.65
C ASP A 658 2.84 -0.40 -4.94
N ARG A 659 2.07 -1.23 -5.68
CA ARG A 659 2.49 -2.57 -6.11
C ARG A 659 3.61 -2.48 -7.14
N LEU A 660 3.45 -1.61 -8.14
CA LEU A 660 4.46 -1.35 -9.17
C LEU A 660 5.80 -0.95 -8.55
N MET A 661 5.78 -0.03 -7.58
CA MET A 661 6.99 0.39 -6.87
C MET A 661 7.58 -0.70 -5.99
N ALA A 662 6.77 -1.53 -5.33
CA ALA A 662 7.29 -2.66 -4.55
C ALA A 662 8.06 -3.65 -5.45
N ILE A 663 7.56 -3.93 -6.66
CA ILE A 663 8.23 -4.79 -7.66
C ILE A 663 9.54 -4.14 -8.14
N ILE A 664 9.53 -2.86 -8.51
CA ILE A 664 10.73 -2.10 -8.96
C ILE A 664 11.79 -1.99 -7.85
N CYS A 665 11.37 -1.94 -6.59
CA CYS A 665 12.26 -1.87 -5.42
C CYS A 665 12.61 -3.24 -4.82
N GLY A 666 12.16 -4.36 -5.42
CA GLY A 666 12.39 -5.71 -4.88
C GLY A 666 11.86 -5.91 -3.45
N SER A 667 10.86 -5.14 -3.05
CA SER A 667 10.33 -5.07 -1.68
C SER A 667 9.21 -6.08 -1.48
N SER A 668 9.25 -6.85 -0.38
CA SER A 668 8.27 -7.90 -0.06
C SER A 668 6.92 -7.36 0.47
N SER A 669 6.82 -6.05 0.69
CA SER A 669 5.63 -5.37 1.20
C SER A 669 5.53 -3.99 0.58
N ILE A 670 4.32 -3.55 0.22
CA ILE A 670 4.09 -2.18 -0.28
C ILE A 670 4.39 -1.12 0.80
N ARG A 671 4.44 -1.52 2.08
CA ARG A 671 4.79 -0.63 3.19
C ARG A 671 6.22 -0.09 3.10
N ASP A 672 7.15 -0.80 2.46
CA ASP A 672 8.53 -0.32 2.30
C ASP A 672 8.70 0.66 1.12
N VAL A 673 7.65 0.96 0.35
CA VAL A 673 7.60 2.02 -0.69
C VAL A 673 6.61 3.15 -0.39
N ILE A 674 6.03 3.15 0.82
CA ILE A 674 5.15 4.19 1.36
C ILE A 674 5.86 4.85 2.55
N ALA A 675 5.82 6.19 2.66
CA ALA A 675 6.52 6.89 3.74
C ALA A 675 5.97 6.51 5.13
N PHE A 676 4.67 6.68 5.33
CA PHE A 676 3.96 6.40 6.59
C PHE A 676 2.80 5.42 6.34
N PRO A 677 3.09 4.11 6.24
CA PRO A 677 2.08 3.09 5.99
C PRO A 677 1.32 2.73 7.29
N LYS A 678 0.08 2.28 7.12
CA LYS A 678 -0.73 1.67 8.17
C LYS A 678 -0.29 0.21 8.41
N SER A 679 -0.37 -0.23 9.66
CA SER A 679 -0.09 -1.62 10.07
C SER A 679 -1.08 -2.62 9.46
N SER A 680 -0.91 -3.91 9.77
CA SER A 680 -1.91 -4.94 9.44
C SER A 680 -3.27 -4.76 10.15
N SER A 681 -3.36 -3.92 11.20
CA SER A 681 -4.61 -3.54 11.87
C SER A 681 -5.23 -2.25 11.31
N GLY A 682 -4.63 -1.64 10.28
CA GLY A 682 -5.11 -0.38 9.70
C GLY A 682 -4.69 0.86 10.48
N SER A 683 -3.98 0.66 11.58
CA SER A 683 -3.55 1.72 12.49
C SER A 683 -2.24 2.36 12.03
N ASP A 684 -2.14 3.67 12.15
CA ASP A 684 -0.85 4.35 12.16
C ASP A 684 -0.24 4.19 13.56
N LEU A 685 0.82 3.39 13.67
CA LEU A 685 1.49 3.12 14.94
C LEU A 685 2.44 4.24 15.39
N LEU A 686 2.77 5.20 14.54
CA LEU A 686 3.62 6.35 14.88
C LEU A 686 2.82 7.43 15.62
N VAL A 687 1.59 7.71 15.14
CA VAL A 687 0.71 8.75 15.72
C VAL A 687 -0.51 8.21 16.47
N SER A 688 -0.62 6.89 16.62
CA SER A 688 -1.76 6.20 17.28
C SER A 688 -3.12 6.57 16.66
N SER A 689 -3.21 6.47 15.34
CA SER A 689 -4.45 6.70 14.57
C SER A 689 -5.05 5.36 14.10
N PRO A 690 -6.38 5.17 14.03
CA PRO A 690 -7.43 6.10 14.47
C PRO A 690 -7.46 6.29 15.99
N SER A 691 -8.02 7.42 16.42
CA SER A 691 -8.18 7.79 17.83
C SER A 691 -9.66 8.01 18.17
N THR A 692 -10.01 7.96 19.46
CA THR A 692 -11.35 8.33 19.92
C THR A 692 -11.59 9.84 19.78
N ILE A 693 -12.85 10.23 19.59
CA ILE A 693 -13.31 11.62 19.55
C ILE A 693 -14.33 11.87 20.68
N SER A 694 -14.44 13.11 21.14
CA SER A 694 -15.33 13.45 22.26
C SER A 694 -16.80 13.36 21.86
N LYS A 695 -17.66 13.05 22.84
CA LYS A 695 -19.12 13.04 22.65
C LYS A 695 -19.67 14.41 22.22
N SER A 696 -19.05 15.50 22.65
CA SER A 696 -19.43 16.86 22.21
C SER A 696 -19.14 17.05 20.71
N TYR A 697 -17.98 16.59 20.23
CA TYR A 697 -17.60 16.72 18.82
C TYR A 697 -18.48 15.85 17.91
N LEU A 698 -18.86 14.63 18.35
CA LEU A 698 -19.85 13.81 17.64
C LEU A 698 -21.20 14.51 17.50
N ALA A 699 -21.66 15.19 18.54
CA ALA A 699 -22.94 15.90 18.54
C ALA A 699 -22.98 17.08 17.54
N GLU A 700 -21.84 17.71 17.22
CA GLU A 700 -21.73 18.75 16.18
C GLU A 700 -22.09 18.24 14.77
N TYR A 701 -21.97 16.93 14.54
CA TYR A 701 -22.38 16.25 13.30
C TYR A 701 -23.73 15.52 13.42
N GLY A 702 -24.42 15.66 14.56
CA GLY A 702 -25.64 14.90 14.86
C GLY A 702 -25.40 13.39 15.08
N LEU A 703 -24.17 13.00 15.43
CA LEU A 703 -23.79 11.60 15.64
C LEU A 703 -23.77 11.22 17.13
N GLY A 704 -23.98 9.93 17.39
CA GLY A 704 -23.74 9.29 18.68
C GLY A 704 -23.05 7.95 18.47
N LEU A 705 -22.25 7.51 19.44
CA LEU A 705 -21.81 6.12 19.49
C LEU A 705 -23.00 5.24 19.89
N ALA A 706 -23.13 4.06 19.28
CA ALA A 706 -24.04 3.05 19.77
C ALA A 706 -23.68 2.65 21.21
N SER A 707 -24.68 2.33 22.02
CA SER A 707 -24.49 1.66 23.31
C SER A 707 -24.08 0.20 23.07
N ASP A 708 -23.22 -0.35 23.94
CA ASP A 708 -22.67 -1.72 23.84
C ASP A 708 -23.71 -2.87 24.03
N ASP A 709 -25.01 -2.55 24.00
CA ASP A 709 -26.15 -3.46 24.25
C ASP A 709 -26.78 -4.02 22.94
N ASN A 710 -26.08 -3.98 21.80
CA ASN A 710 -26.54 -4.48 20.49
C ASN A 710 -25.54 -5.45 19.85
#